data_AF-A0A947KLX4-F1
#
_entry.id   AF-A0A947KLX4-F1
#
_cell.length_a   1.000
_cell.length_b   1.000
_cell.length_c   1.000
_cell.angle_alpha   90.00
_cell.angle_beta   90.00
_cell.angle_gamma   90.00
#
_symmetry.space_group_name_H-M   'P 1'
#
loop_
_entity.id
_entity.type
_entity.pdbx_description
1 polymer ?
#
loop_
_entity_poly.entity_id
_entity_poly.type
_entity_poly.pdbx_seq_one_letter_code
_entity_poly.pdbx_strand_id
1 'polypeptide(L)'
;MKKFVSLFMLSILLVSSSCMMKLPDKSDMPSWNVNLEIPLMKTTITADDLFGDSLFVGVPYGTSRDSIFAYEDQVEIEKVEVGDQLNIEDINQSFSQSIDDIRVKQTVKQFSSQLDPVGVDPITQSVNSLLGTISLDDTDPIATDPVLMSEVIDFSGIAENSQMTIPQSTDIPVIYRNITFEDFKNADFATGVLEISINNAMIVELGAPLTVRLLNADSTKIVGADNDSAKAVWDTGILTGSSDTKTINLTGKILPESIILEITGVVSGSGTTNVTNNSTTCNSSFIVDVQARKLEVISAEAIVQSQTIDTTDVILLAESEDKVQTAKIQNGTIGISIVNNLPLNSQFELTITSIDVSDAAGIQAFTEIINLTANQPADETYDLTNAYLVMDVNNQQVEYSYQVITEDTGTDKVQVSEDDGVTVNIAMYGKTVGEQMTFSEFEGIVTQEPIVDMGEIDVSTESKITSAVISSGTMVINIHNTANSNDQNVPELTLDIPEFVDQTSNSIHVVRDLFPEPNTTTILLDLNGYTLHPNTVDVSADSFNQNITYTSTVVVPSGVITAYDLQGAYDVDINVSELIFSEVTGYFVQDAIVDRNVITLEEATKIDEAFFNTGELALSITNHIGAVAAVKFRVTELVNIATNLPLQHTINLTDNTDPIVEIIPLNDYKLVIPLTDFTADQEIHYRSTVSLPSDQEMTLFIGNEIDVDVSLQNISFSSVAGYIDTVTINIDSVEQSITALPEELNGINLNSVEITINFDSNIDVPVVLDLVIVSLNANGDRAESVIRQNITENPLVVIPNASELINLKPDKIISYGTASVGGEGFVTTAQFVQGTMDILVPMSFEVADDAAIEIAPELMKDDIPDELEEIALYANLENQFEFNGFIRVLGAKDTLYFLADSPIAPDTIATFQLIPDSSSQEVIFLDESQFALFTDSLYIMTKIDLLSNTDNAGNPIPTRLFKSDSLTIQIYSKIKGFIDLAGKDN
;
A
#
# COMPACT_ATOMS: atom_id res chain seq x y z
N MET A 1 -19.64 99.00 79.33
CA MET A 1 -20.22 100.09 80.15
C MET A 1 -20.19 99.68 81.62
N LYS A 2 -19.65 100.55 82.50
CA LYS A 2 -19.57 100.52 84.00
C LYS A 2 -18.89 99.27 84.64
N LYS A 3 -17.61 99.26 85.07
CA LYS A 3 -16.88 99.92 86.22
C LYS A 3 -17.58 99.74 87.59
N PHE A 4 -16.97 99.15 88.63
CA PHE A 4 -15.93 99.67 89.56
C PHE A 4 -15.47 98.49 90.48
N VAL A 5 -14.22 98.20 90.87
CA VAL A 5 -13.07 98.92 91.50
C VAL A 5 -13.23 99.23 93.00
N SER A 6 -12.59 98.40 93.84
CA SER A 6 -11.51 98.68 94.84
C SER A 6 -11.75 99.44 96.16
N LEU A 7 -11.13 98.86 97.22
CA LEU A 7 -10.38 99.45 98.36
C LEU A 7 -11.11 100.28 99.44
N PHE A 8 -10.86 99.99 100.73
CA PHE A 8 -9.94 100.77 101.58
C PHE A 8 -9.79 100.21 103.02
N MET A 9 -8.64 100.53 103.61
CA MET A 9 -8.12 100.19 104.94
C MET A 9 -8.28 101.41 105.88
N LEU A 10 -8.55 101.27 107.19
CA LEU A 10 -8.14 102.31 108.16
C LEU A 10 -8.06 101.83 109.62
N SER A 11 -7.14 102.49 110.30
CA SER A 11 -6.42 102.29 111.55
C SER A 11 -7.04 102.96 112.81
N ILE A 12 -6.27 102.89 113.95
CA ILE A 12 -6.16 103.86 115.10
C ILE A 12 -7.17 103.64 116.27
N LEU A 13 -6.91 103.68 117.61
CA LEU A 13 -5.85 104.22 118.50
C LEU A 13 -6.02 103.73 120.00
N LEU A 14 -4.93 103.69 120.81
CA LEU A 14 -4.67 104.02 122.26
C LEU A 14 -5.76 103.77 123.37
N VAL A 15 -5.50 103.36 124.64
CA VAL A 15 -4.69 103.94 125.77
C VAL A 15 -4.56 102.93 126.96
N SER A 16 -3.49 103.09 127.74
CA SER A 16 -2.95 102.47 128.98
C SER A 16 -3.82 102.20 130.24
N SER A 17 -3.43 101.19 131.04
CA SER A 17 -3.17 101.29 132.50
C SER A 17 -2.44 100.05 133.04
N SER A 18 -1.42 100.26 133.87
CA SER A 18 -0.58 99.24 134.51
C SER A 18 -1.12 98.80 135.88
N CYS A 19 -1.14 97.49 136.15
CA CYS A 19 -1.28 96.92 137.49
C CYS A 19 -0.39 95.65 137.59
N MET A 20 0.35 95.51 138.70
CA MET A 20 1.28 94.39 138.92
C MET A 20 0.55 93.05 139.12
N MET A 21 1.00 92.10 138.32
CA MET A 21 1.03 90.63 138.40
C MET A 21 0.69 89.95 139.75
N LYS A 22 -0.19 88.94 139.65
CA LYS A 22 -0.13 87.70 140.43
C LYS A 22 -0.28 86.55 139.43
N LEU A 23 0.78 85.76 139.19
CA LEU A 23 0.64 84.52 138.41
C LEU A 23 -0.19 83.50 139.22
N PRO A 24 -1.08 82.72 138.58
CA PRO A 24 -1.76 81.60 139.21
C PRO A 24 -0.77 80.47 139.52
N ASP A 25 -1.02 79.71 140.59
CA ASP A 25 -0.27 78.50 140.92
C ASP A 25 -0.62 77.35 139.95
N LYS A 26 0.26 76.35 139.83
CA LYS A 26 0.16 75.18 138.91
C LYS A 26 -1.15 74.37 139.02
N SER A 27 -1.98 74.64 140.02
CA SER A 27 -3.29 74.03 140.26
C SER A 27 -4.44 74.71 139.49
N ASP A 28 -4.18 75.82 138.78
CA ASP A 28 -5.22 76.64 138.14
C ASP A 28 -5.20 76.58 136.60
N MET A 29 -4.56 75.57 135.98
CA MET A 29 -4.61 75.35 134.52
C MET A 29 -5.89 74.59 134.10
N PRO A 30 -6.60 75.02 133.04
CA PRO A 30 -7.84 74.39 132.59
C PRO A 30 -7.62 73.14 131.72
N SER A 31 -8.51 72.18 131.84
CA SER A 31 -8.66 71.01 130.95
C SER A 31 -10.04 71.01 130.28
N TRP A 32 -10.15 70.50 129.04
CA TRP A 32 -11.41 70.44 128.29
C TRP A 32 -11.44 69.27 127.29
N ASN A 33 -12.67 68.85 126.94
CA ASN A 33 -12.91 67.86 125.87
C ASN A 33 -12.84 68.54 124.50
N VAL A 34 -12.19 67.89 123.53
CA VAL A 34 -12.16 68.32 122.13
C VAL A 34 -12.83 67.28 121.23
N ASN A 35 -13.50 67.77 120.19
CA ASN A 35 -13.95 66.96 119.06
C ASN A 35 -13.19 67.46 117.82
N LEU A 36 -12.37 66.61 117.24
CA LEU A 36 -11.55 66.89 116.06
C LEU A 36 -12.11 66.11 114.87
N GLU A 37 -12.17 66.76 113.71
CA GLU A 37 -12.50 66.09 112.44
C GLU A 37 -11.23 66.08 111.59
N ILE A 38 -10.67 64.90 111.32
CA ILE A 38 -9.40 64.73 110.61
C ILE A 38 -9.66 64.03 109.28
N PRO A 39 -9.45 64.70 108.13
CA PRO A 39 -9.53 64.03 106.83
C PRO A 39 -8.40 63.00 106.71
N LEU A 40 -8.75 61.77 106.31
CA LEU A 40 -7.77 60.69 106.13
C LEU A 40 -7.39 60.54 104.66
N MET A 41 -8.36 60.63 103.75
CA MET A 41 -8.13 60.43 102.33
C MET A 41 -9.21 61.14 101.51
N LYS A 42 -8.82 61.70 100.36
CA LYS A 42 -9.76 62.06 99.30
C LYS A 42 -9.09 61.83 97.94
N THR A 43 -9.65 60.93 97.14
CA THR A 43 -9.18 60.66 95.78
C THR A 43 -10.34 60.40 94.82
N THR A 44 -10.08 60.59 93.53
CA THR A 44 -10.98 60.23 92.43
C THR A 44 -10.17 59.43 91.42
N ILE A 45 -10.66 58.25 91.06
CA ILE A 45 -10.07 57.35 90.04
C ILE A 45 -10.99 57.41 88.81
N THR A 46 -10.47 57.73 87.64
CA THR A 46 -11.22 57.73 86.37
C THR A 46 -10.88 56.51 85.52
N ALA A 47 -11.71 56.20 84.52
CA ALA A 47 -11.44 55.09 83.59
C ALA A 47 -10.08 55.21 82.87
N ASP A 48 -9.68 56.44 82.50
CA ASP A 48 -8.38 56.72 81.88
C ASP A 48 -7.20 56.47 82.86
N ASP A 49 -7.42 56.56 84.18
CA ASP A 49 -6.38 56.30 85.20
C ASP A 49 -6.11 54.79 85.41
N LEU A 50 -7.01 53.91 84.93
CA LEU A 50 -6.89 52.45 85.10
C LEU A 50 -6.00 51.78 84.03
N PHE A 51 -5.79 52.43 82.89
CA PHE A 51 -5.04 51.87 81.75
C PHE A 51 -4.17 52.98 81.13
N GLY A 52 -2.92 53.09 81.57
CA GLY A 52 -2.02 54.19 81.21
C GLY A 52 -1.47 54.20 79.76
N ASP A 53 -2.09 53.48 78.81
CA ASP A 53 -1.57 53.30 77.44
C ASP A 53 -2.39 54.05 76.37
N SER A 54 -1.68 54.57 75.37
CA SER A 54 -2.18 55.26 74.18
C SER A 54 -2.97 54.40 73.19
N LEU A 55 -2.93 53.07 73.32
CA LEU A 55 -3.67 52.13 72.46
C LEU A 55 -5.13 51.92 72.89
N PHE A 56 -5.53 52.49 74.03
CA PHE A 56 -6.93 52.48 74.43
C PHE A 56 -7.67 53.71 73.91
N VAL A 57 -8.76 53.46 73.20
CA VAL A 57 -9.61 54.46 72.56
C VAL A 57 -11.06 54.36 73.05
N GLY A 58 -11.79 55.47 72.96
CA GLY A 58 -13.22 55.47 73.24
C GLY A 58 -14.00 55.07 71.99
N VAL A 59 -14.67 53.92 72.03
CA VAL A 59 -15.49 53.41 70.94
C VAL A 59 -16.96 53.63 71.27
N PRO A 60 -17.78 54.17 70.36
CA PRO A 60 -19.22 54.33 70.59
C PRO A 60 -19.87 52.98 70.96
N TYR A 61 -20.58 52.93 72.07
CA TYR A 61 -21.23 51.70 72.54
C TYR A 61 -22.72 51.91 72.78
N GLY A 62 -23.56 51.18 72.04
CA GLY A 62 -25.01 51.30 72.10
C GLY A 62 -25.55 52.64 71.55
N THR A 63 -26.72 53.06 72.03
CA THR A 63 -27.41 54.30 71.61
C THR A 63 -27.20 55.48 72.57
N SER A 64 -26.48 55.26 73.68
CA SER A 64 -25.99 56.28 74.61
C SER A 64 -24.90 57.13 73.94
N ARG A 65 -24.80 58.42 74.29
CA ARG A 65 -23.71 59.32 73.83
C ARG A 65 -22.36 59.05 74.52
N ASP A 66 -22.23 57.93 75.21
CA ASP A 66 -21.01 57.55 75.92
C ASP A 66 -20.23 56.49 75.13
N SER A 67 -18.92 56.44 75.32
CA SER A 67 -18.02 55.53 74.61
C SER A 67 -17.47 54.50 75.58
N ILE A 68 -17.55 53.21 75.20
CA ILE A 68 -16.85 52.15 75.92
C ILE A 68 -15.35 52.31 75.65
N PHE A 69 -14.54 52.08 76.67
CA PHE A 69 -13.09 52.02 76.49
C PHE A 69 -12.75 50.75 75.69
N ALA A 70 -11.80 50.78 74.76
CA ALA A 70 -11.43 49.63 73.94
C ALA A 70 -9.96 49.66 73.53
N TYR A 71 -9.32 48.51 73.42
CA TYR A 71 -7.99 48.36 72.82
C TYR A 71 -8.11 48.17 71.30
N GLU A 72 -7.33 48.93 70.54
CA GLU A 72 -7.29 48.89 69.06
C GLU A 72 -5.84 48.78 68.56
N ASP A 73 -5.58 47.86 67.63
CA ASP A 73 -4.28 47.65 66.99
C ASP A 73 -4.42 47.23 65.51
N GLN A 74 -3.43 47.57 64.68
CA GLN A 74 -3.46 47.34 63.22
C GLN A 74 -2.10 46.88 62.68
N VAL A 75 -2.08 45.82 61.85
CA VAL A 75 -0.87 45.20 61.27
C VAL A 75 -1.00 45.03 59.75
N GLU A 76 0.03 45.43 58.99
CA GLU A 76 0.08 45.27 57.52
C GLU A 76 0.63 43.89 57.09
N ILE A 77 0.08 43.32 56.01
CA ILE A 77 0.52 42.06 55.38
C ILE A 77 1.25 42.38 54.06
N GLU A 78 2.44 41.81 53.86
CA GLU A 78 3.29 42.08 52.67
C GLU A 78 2.65 41.62 51.34
N LYS A 79 2.98 42.34 50.26
CA LYS A 79 2.51 42.07 48.89
C LYS A 79 3.28 40.92 48.25
N VAL A 80 2.57 39.94 47.70
CA VAL A 80 3.13 38.80 46.92
C VAL A 80 2.61 38.84 45.48
N GLU A 81 3.50 38.73 44.47
CA GLU A 81 3.17 38.73 43.02
C GLU A 81 3.24 37.31 42.41
N VAL A 82 2.51 37.08 41.31
CA VAL A 82 2.47 35.79 40.59
C VAL A 82 3.83 35.42 39.96
N GLY A 83 4.55 36.38 39.37
CA GLY A 83 5.93 36.16 38.87
C GLY A 83 6.06 35.08 37.77
N ASP A 84 7.18 34.35 37.75
CA ASP A 84 7.57 33.38 36.70
C ASP A 84 6.89 31.99 36.83
N GLN A 85 5.70 31.91 37.42
CA GLN A 85 5.03 30.64 37.72
C GLN A 85 4.17 30.09 36.56
N LEU A 86 4.17 30.73 35.39
CA LEU A 86 3.36 30.37 34.20
C LEU A 86 4.22 29.68 33.11
N ASN A 87 4.72 28.48 33.38
CA ASN A 87 5.57 27.71 32.46
C ASN A 87 4.94 26.35 32.12
N ILE A 88 5.30 25.76 30.98
CA ILE A 88 4.97 24.38 30.61
C ILE A 88 6.27 23.63 30.36
N GLU A 89 6.28 22.32 30.65
CA GLU A 89 7.42 21.45 30.35
C GLU A 89 7.67 21.34 28.83
N ASP A 90 8.89 20.94 28.47
CA ASP A 90 9.25 20.73 27.06
C ASP A 90 8.48 19.52 26.50
N ILE A 91 7.84 19.69 25.34
CA ILE A 91 7.02 18.64 24.71
C ILE A 91 7.67 18.22 23.41
N ASN A 92 7.88 16.91 23.25
CA ASN A 92 8.52 16.32 22.08
C ASN A 92 7.56 15.35 21.38
N GLN A 93 7.52 15.43 20.05
CA GLN A 93 6.80 14.51 19.18
C GLN A 93 7.68 14.13 17.99
N SER A 94 7.49 12.93 17.46
CA SER A 94 8.24 12.43 16.31
C SER A 94 7.30 11.69 15.36
N PHE A 95 7.47 11.90 14.06
CA PHE A 95 6.72 11.18 13.04
C PHE A 95 7.58 10.99 11.79
N SER A 96 7.17 10.06 10.93
CA SER A 96 7.91 9.71 9.72
C SER A 96 6.97 9.79 8.51
N GLN A 97 7.46 10.31 7.39
CA GLN A 97 6.69 10.45 6.16
C GLN A 97 7.36 9.65 5.04
N SER A 98 6.66 8.63 4.52
CA SER A 98 7.12 7.85 3.37
C SER A 98 6.61 8.44 2.04
N ILE A 99 7.38 8.20 0.98
CA ILE A 99 6.97 8.46 -0.40
C ILE A 99 6.10 7.32 -0.92
N ASP A 100 5.19 7.62 -1.85
CA ASP A 100 4.38 6.60 -2.50
C ASP A 100 5.25 5.68 -3.38
N ASP A 101 4.85 4.41 -3.48
CA ASP A 101 5.47 3.44 -4.37
C ASP A 101 5.38 3.90 -5.84
N ILE A 102 6.48 3.77 -6.58
CA ILE A 102 6.47 3.90 -8.04
C ILE A 102 6.26 2.51 -8.63
N ARG A 103 5.26 2.37 -9.51
CA ARG A 103 4.89 1.09 -10.12
C ARG A 103 4.76 1.21 -11.63
N VAL A 104 5.24 0.22 -12.36
CA VAL A 104 4.93 0.03 -13.78
C VAL A 104 3.77 -0.94 -13.88
N LYS A 105 2.68 -0.53 -14.54
CA LYS A 105 1.50 -1.38 -14.74
C LYS A 105 1.86 -2.62 -15.57
N GLN A 106 1.11 -3.69 -15.35
CA GLN A 106 1.21 -4.91 -16.15
C GLN A 106 1.01 -4.59 -17.64
N THR A 107 1.88 -5.17 -18.50
CA THR A 107 1.79 -5.04 -19.96
C THR A 107 1.84 -6.43 -20.61
N VAL A 108 0.99 -6.64 -21.62
CA VAL A 108 0.96 -7.85 -22.45
C VAL A 108 1.23 -7.47 -23.89
N LYS A 109 2.14 -8.18 -24.56
CA LYS A 109 2.37 -8.09 -26.01
C LYS A 109 2.30 -9.49 -26.61
N GLN A 110 1.67 -9.56 -27.77
CA GLN A 110 1.50 -10.79 -28.54
C GLN A 110 1.98 -10.52 -29.96
N PHE A 111 2.73 -11.45 -30.52
CA PHE A 111 3.08 -11.45 -31.95
C PHE A 111 3.04 -12.87 -32.50
N SER A 112 2.90 -12.96 -33.82
CA SER A 112 2.74 -14.21 -34.54
C SER A 112 3.62 -14.17 -35.78
N SER A 113 4.40 -15.22 -35.99
CA SER A 113 5.30 -15.36 -37.14
C SER A 113 5.01 -16.65 -37.90
N GLN A 114 4.84 -16.55 -39.22
CA GLN A 114 4.56 -17.69 -40.10
C GLN A 114 5.81 -18.08 -40.89
N LEU A 115 5.84 -19.34 -41.36
CA LEU A 115 6.86 -19.82 -42.29
C LEU A 115 6.62 -19.26 -43.70
N ASP A 116 7.69 -19.13 -44.49
CA ASP A 116 7.55 -18.80 -45.90
C ASP A 116 6.89 -19.97 -46.66
N PRO A 117 6.06 -19.69 -47.68
CA PRO A 117 5.44 -20.75 -48.48
C PRO A 117 6.47 -21.63 -49.17
N VAL A 118 6.27 -22.95 -49.09
CA VAL A 118 7.10 -23.96 -49.79
C VAL A 118 6.30 -24.55 -50.95
N GLY A 119 6.98 -24.83 -52.06
CA GLY A 119 6.33 -25.35 -53.25
C GLY A 119 7.28 -25.89 -54.32
N VAL A 120 6.71 -26.44 -55.39
CA VAL A 120 7.44 -26.95 -56.57
C VAL A 120 7.06 -26.13 -57.80
N ASP A 121 8.06 -25.64 -58.54
CA ASP A 121 7.86 -24.88 -59.76
C ASP A 121 7.10 -25.69 -60.83
N PRO A 122 6.37 -25.04 -61.76
CA PRO A 122 5.68 -25.74 -62.84
C PRO A 122 6.66 -26.57 -63.68
N ILE A 123 6.33 -27.84 -63.91
CA ILE A 123 7.13 -28.75 -64.73
C ILE A 123 6.30 -29.44 -65.79
N THR A 124 6.94 -29.86 -66.88
CA THR A 124 6.29 -30.60 -67.96
C THR A 124 7.27 -31.59 -68.57
N GLN A 125 6.80 -32.83 -68.78
CA GLN A 125 7.53 -33.91 -69.44
C GLN A 125 6.77 -34.38 -70.68
N SER A 126 7.49 -34.65 -71.75
CA SER A 126 6.94 -35.12 -73.03
C SER A 126 7.58 -36.45 -73.43
N VAL A 127 6.76 -37.46 -73.69
CA VAL A 127 7.20 -38.81 -74.10
C VAL A 127 6.48 -39.22 -75.37
N ASN A 128 7.22 -39.86 -76.28
CA ASN A 128 6.66 -40.44 -77.50
C ASN A 128 6.73 -41.96 -77.41
N SER A 129 5.58 -42.63 -77.36
CA SER A 129 5.49 -44.09 -77.31
C SER A 129 4.99 -44.62 -78.64
N LEU A 130 5.81 -45.45 -79.29
CA LEU A 130 5.52 -46.06 -80.57
C LEU A 130 4.80 -47.39 -80.38
N LEU A 131 4.01 -47.78 -81.39
CA LEU A 131 3.25 -49.04 -81.44
C LEU A 131 4.18 -50.26 -81.49
N GLY A 132 5.32 -50.13 -82.18
CA GLY A 132 6.24 -51.25 -82.40
C GLY A 132 5.66 -52.30 -83.35
N THR A 133 6.20 -53.52 -83.32
CA THR A 133 5.71 -54.61 -84.16
C THR A 133 4.26 -54.96 -83.83
N ILE A 134 3.41 -55.01 -84.84
CA ILE A 134 1.98 -55.25 -84.69
C ILE A 134 1.71 -56.76 -84.78
N SER A 135 1.09 -57.33 -83.76
CA SER A 135 0.64 -58.72 -83.78
C SER A 135 -0.65 -58.86 -84.58
N LEU A 136 -0.69 -59.80 -85.52
CA LEU A 136 -1.91 -60.19 -86.25
C LEU A 136 -2.33 -61.61 -85.86
N ASP A 137 -3.63 -61.89 -85.89
CA ASP A 137 -4.17 -63.23 -85.67
C ASP A 137 -3.70 -64.24 -86.74
N ASP A 138 -3.65 -65.52 -86.36
CA ASP A 138 -3.45 -66.61 -87.31
C ASP A 138 -4.60 -66.60 -88.33
N THR A 139 -4.29 -66.73 -89.62
CA THR A 139 -5.33 -66.78 -90.66
C THR A 139 -6.08 -68.10 -90.59
N ASP A 140 -7.31 -68.15 -91.11
CA ASP A 140 -7.97 -69.43 -91.38
C ASP A 140 -7.21 -70.21 -92.47
N PRO A 141 -7.21 -71.56 -92.47
CA PRO A 141 -6.63 -72.35 -93.55
C PRO A 141 -7.41 -72.16 -94.87
N ILE A 142 -6.69 -71.78 -95.93
CA ILE A 142 -7.25 -71.57 -97.27
C ILE A 142 -6.78 -72.68 -98.21
N ALA A 143 -7.72 -73.43 -98.78
CA ALA A 143 -7.44 -74.47 -99.76
C ALA A 143 -7.39 -73.91 -101.19
N THR A 144 -6.40 -74.31 -102.00
CA THR A 144 -6.41 -74.04 -103.45
C THR A 144 -7.50 -74.84 -104.16
N ASP A 145 -7.89 -74.41 -105.37
CA ASP A 145 -8.57 -75.29 -106.31
C ASP A 145 -7.77 -76.61 -106.50
N PRO A 146 -8.41 -77.79 -106.47
CA PRO A 146 -7.69 -79.06 -106.57
C PRO A 146 -6.85 -79.15 -107.84
N VAL A 147 -5.64 -79.68 -107.73
CA VAL A 147 -4.81 -80.04 -108.89
C VAL A 147 -5.25 -81.42 -109.36
N LEU A 148 -5.92 -81.49 -110.50
CA LEU A 148 -6.45 -82.73 -111.05
C LEU A 148 -5.37 -83.55 -111.75
N MET A 149 -5.51 -84.86 -111.72
CA MET A 149 -4.62 -85.78 -112.44
C MET A 149 -4.61 -85.52 -113.95
N SER A 150 -5.72 -85.03 -114.51
CA SER A 150 -5.83 -84.62 -115.91
C SER A 150 -5.06 -83.32 -116.25
N GLU A 151 -4.73 -82.50 -115.25
CA GLU A 151 -3.84 -81.34 -115.40
C GLU A 151 -2.36 -81.76 -115.33
N VAL A 152 -2.08 -82.87 -114.64
CA VAL A 152 -0.71 -83.41 -114.49
C VAL A 152 -0.32 -84.31 -115.67
N ILE A 153 -1.23 -85.18 -116.13
CA ILE A 153 -1.00 -86.15 -117.21
C ILE A 153 -2.02 -85.94 -118.33
N ASP A 154 -1.54 -85.82 -119.56
CA ASP A 154 -2.40 -85.72 -120.74
C ASP A 154 -2.99 -87.10 -121.12
N PHE A 155 -4.28 -87.29 -120.89
CA PHE A 155 -5.04 -88.49 -121.26
C PHE A 155 -5.71 -88.42 -122.64
N SER A 156 -5.60 -87.30 -123.38
CA SER A 156 -6.37 -87.05 -124.61
C SER A 156 -6.11 -88.04 -125.75
N GLY A 157 -4.93 -88.69 -125.75
CA GLY A 157 -4.55 -89.74 -126.71
C GLY A 157 -4.94 -91.16 -126.33
N ILE A 158 -5.61 -91.37 -125.19
CA ILE A 158 -5.88 -92.70 -124.61
C ILE A 158 -7.39 -92.94 -124.59
N ALA A 159 -7.86 -94.05 -125.18
CA ALA A 159 -9.29 -94.36 -125.19
C ALA A 159 -9.84 -94.59 -123.77
N GLU A 160 -11.08 -94.17 -123.52
CA GLU A 160 -11.76 -94.34 -122.23
C GLU A 160 -11.76 -95.82 -121.78
N ASN A 161 -11.52 -96.05 -120.48
CA ASN A 161 -11.32 -97.35 -119.84
C ASN A 161 -10.08 -98.15 -120.30
N SER A 162 -9.18 -97.54 -121.09
CA SER A 162 -7.90 -98.16 -121.43
C SER A 162 -6.89 -98.00 -120.30
N GLN A 163 -5.97 -98.97 -120.21
CA GLN A 163 -4.91 -99.01 -119.22
C GLN A 163 -3.61 -98.41 -119.76
N MET A 164 -2.94 -97.60 -118.94
CA MET A 164 -1.61 -97.06 -119.21
C MET A 164 -0.72 -97.19 -117.98
N THR A 165 0.59 -97.20 -118.16
CA THR A 165 1.55 -96.97 -117.08
C THR A 165 2.00 -95.52 -117.13
N ILE A 166 2.14 -94.89 -115.97
CA ILE A 166 2.73 -93.55 -115.85
C ILE A 166 4.21 -93.73 -115.55
N PRO A 167 5.12 -93.19 -116.39
CA PRO A 167 6.56 -93.30 -116.17
C PRO A 167 6.97 -92.81 -114.78
N GLN A 168 8.00 -93.44 -114.21
CA GLN A 168 8.60 -92.92 -112.99
C GLN A 168 9.18 -91.53 -113.23
N SER A 169 9.07 -90.66 -112.22
CA SER A 169 9.53 -89.27 -112.28
C SER A 169 8.94 -88.50 -113.46
N THR A 170 7.63 -88.62 -113.68
CA THR A 170 6.94 -87.81 -114.68
C THR A 170 6.80 -86.38 -114.17
N ASP A 171 7.27 -85.41 -114.93
CA ASP A 171 7.18 -84.00 -114.57
C ASP A 171 5.73 -83.54 -114.47
N ILE A 172 5.42 -82.85 -113.37
CA ILE A 172 4.18 -82.09 -113.21
C ILE A 172 4.37 -80.81 -114.04
N PRO A 173 3.47 -80.49 -115.01
CA PRO A 173 3.48 -79.19 -115.67
C PRO A 173 3.44 -78.06 -114.64
N VAL A 174 4.00 -76.89 -114.95
CA VAL A 174 3.94 -75.77 -113.99
C VAL A 174 2.49 -75.37 -113.77
N ILE A 175 2.02 -75.51 -112.53
CA ILE A 175 0.64 -75.23 -112.16
C ILE A 175 0.60 -73.98 -111.28
N TYR A 176 -0.34 -73.10 -111.58
CA TYR A 176 -0.58 -71.88 -110.83
C TYR A 176 -1.92 -71.96 -110.12
N ARG A 177 -1.95 -71.58 -108.84
CA ARG A 177 -3.17 -71.46 -108.03
C ARG A 177 -3.15 -70.13 -107.29
N ASN A 178 -4.29 -69.46 -107.20
CA ASN A 178 -4.39 -68.20 -106.48
C ASN A 178 -4.91 -68.45 -105.06
N ILE A 179 -4.37 -67.71 -104.10
CA ILE A 179 -4.84 -67.65 -102.72
C ILE A 179 -5.06 -66.17 -102.39
N THR A 180 -6.17 -65.87 -101.71
CA THR A 180 -6.51 -64.52 -101.24
C THR A 180 -6.73 -64.56 -99.73
N PHE A 181 -6.00 -63.74 -98.98
CA PHE A 181 -6.17 -63.56 -97.55
C PHE A 181 -7.25 -62.52 -97.26
N GLU A 182 -8.16 -62.83 -96.34
CA GLU A 182 -9.19 -61.88 -95.91
C GLU A 182 -8.69 -60.97 -94.79
N ASP A 183 -7.65 -61.37 -94.06
CA ASP A 183 -7.16 -60.69 -92.85
C ASP A 183 -6.34 -59.42 -93.14
N PHE A 184 -5.69 -59.32 -94.30
CA PHE A 184 -4.90 -58.15 -94.70
C PHE A 184 -4.92 -57.90 -96.21
N LYS A 185 -4.76 -56.64 -96.65
CA LYS A 185 -4.55 -56.30 -98.07
C LYS A 185 -3.09 -56.27 -98.46
N ASN A 186 -2.24 -55.88 -97.52
CA ASN A 186 -0.79 -55.91 -97.64
C ASN A 186 -0.21 -55.99 -96.22
N ALA A 187 0.86 -56.76 -96.07
CA ALA A 187 1.53 -56.93 -94.79
C ALA A 187 3.04 -57.08 -95.01
N ASP A 188 3.82 -56.24 -94.36
CA ASP A 188 5.28 -56.33 -94.27
C ASP A 188 5.67 -57.05 -92.98
N PHE A 189 6.11 -58.30 -93.10
CA PHE A 189 6.28 -59.19 -91.96
C PHE A 189 7.63 -58.99 -91.26
N ALA A 190 7.57 -58.59 -89.99
CA ALA A 190 8.70 -58.67 -89.07
C ALA A 190 9.04 -60.13 -88.79
N THR A 191 8.02 -60.92 -88.43
CA THR A 191 8.13 -62.36 -88.17
C THR A 191 6.86 -63.09 -88.61
N GLY A 192 6.93 -64.42 -88.70
CA GLY A 192 5.78 -65.25 -89.04
C GLY A 192 6.13 -66.40 -89.98
N VAL A 193 5.19 -67.34 -90.11
CA VAL A 193 5.35 -68.50 -90.99
C VAL A 193 4.09 -68.74 -91.81
N LEU A 194 4.27 -69.17 -93.04
CA LEU A 194 3.21 -69.68 -93.90
C LEU A 194 3.31 -71.20 -93.94
N GLU A 195 2.38 -71.90 -93.32
CA GLU A 195 2.24 -73.35 -93.38
C GLU A 195 1.61 -73.73 -94.72
N ILE A 196 2.34 -74.53 -95.49
CA ILE A 196 1.89 -75.11 -96.76
C ILE A 196 1.71 -76.61 -96.52
N SER A 197 0.47 -77.08 -96.56
CA SER A 197 0.13 -78.48 -96.40
C SER A 197 -0.33 -79.06 -97.73
N ILE A 198 0.28 -80.16 -98.16
CA ILE A 198 -0.13 -80.85 -99.39
C ILE A 198 -0.93 -82.07 -98.97
N ASN A 199 -2.20 -82.12 -99.37
CA ASN A 199 -3.07 -83.26 -99.15
C ASN A 199 -3.19 -84.06 -100.45
N ASN A 200 -2.49 -85.18 -100.54
CA ASN A 200 -2.46 -85.99 -101.75
C ASN A 200 -3.61 -86.99 -101.78
N ALA A 201 -4.66 -86.71 -102.54
CA ALA A 201 -5.73 -87.66 -102.86
C ALA A 201 -5.62 -88.23 -104.29
N MET A 202 -4.46 -88.07 -104.95
CA MET A 202 -4.20 -88.67 -106.26
C MET A 202 -4.02 -90.18 -106.13
N ILE A 203 -4.37 -90.90 -107.19
CA ILE A 203 -4.13 -92.35 -107.28
C ILE A 203 -2.64 -92.74 -107.38
N VAL A 204 -1.74 -91.76 -107.50
CA VAL A 204 -0.28 -91.92 -107.52
C VAL A 204 0.37 -91.10 -106.41
N GLU A 205 1.54 -91.55 -105.96
CA GLU A 205 2.40 -90.80 -105.04
C GLU A 205 3.00 -89.57 -105.75
N LEU A 206 2.95 -88.41 -105.08
CA LEU A 206 3.69 -87.23 -105.51
C LEU A 206 5.17 -87.48 -105.23
N GLY A 207 6.02 -87.35 -106.25
CA GLY A 207 7.44 -87.64 -106.14
C GLY A 207 8.26 -86.45 -105.67
N ALA A 208 9.54 -86.70 -105.38
CA ALA A 208 10.49 -85.69 -104.96
C ALA A 208 11.42 -85.24 -106.11
N PRO A 209 11.76 -83.94 -106.23
CA PRO A 209 11.28 -82.85 -105.39
C PRO A 209 9.90 -82.35 -105.83
N LEU A 210 9.05 -82.01 -104.87
CA LEU A 210 7.86 -81.18 -105.09
C LEU A 210 8.15 -79.81 -104.47
N THR A 211 7.90 -78.74 -105.22
CA THR A 211 8.17 -77.36 -104.82
C THR A 211 6.92 -76.52 -105.00
N VAL A 212 6.52 -75.84 -103.93
CA VAL A 212 5.49 -74.80 -103.95
C VAL A 212 6.18 -73.47 -103.68
N ARG A 213 6.14 -72.56 -104.65
CA ARG A 213 6.75 -71.23 -104.58
C ARG A 213 5.67 -70.15 -104.56
N LEU A 214 5.91 -69.09 -103.79
CA LEU A 214 5.02 -67.92 -103.75
C LEU A 214 5.45 -66.90 -104.81
N LEU A 215 4.49 -66.44 -105.60
CA LEU A 215 4.63 -65.37 -106.57
C LEU A 215 3.60 -64.26 -106.26
N ASN A 216 3.94 -63.03 -106.66
CA ASN A 216 3.02 -61.89 -106.65
C ASN A 216 1.92 -62.06 -107.71
N ALA A 217 0.88 -61.22 -107.63
CA ALA A 217 -0.20 -61.19 -108.62
C ALA A 217 0.27 -60.91 -110.07
N ASP A 218 1.42 -60.26 -110.24
CA ASP A 218 2.07 -60.03 -111.54
C ASP A 218 3.00 -61.18 -112.00
N SER A 219 2.98 -62.31 -111.27
CA SER A 219 3.83 -63.49 -111.47
C SER A 219 5.32 -63.29 -111.19
N THR A 220 5.72 -62.19 -110.54
CA THR A 220 7.09 -62.01 -110.05
C THR A 220 7.33 -62.81 -108.76
N LYS A 221 8.59 -63.21 -108.51
CA LYS A 221 8.95 -63.97 -107.32
C LYS A 221 8.89 -63.08 -106.08
N ILE A 222 8.24 -63.55 -105.02
CA ILE A 222 8.33 -62.92 -103.70
C ILE A 222 9.73 -63.23 -103.15
N VAL A 223 10.49 -62.18 -102.85
CA VAL A 223 11.84 -62.29 -102.28
C VAL A 223 11.88 -61.49 -101.00
N GLY A 224 12.47 -62.07 -99.95
CA GLY A 224 12.71 -61.36 -98.70
C GLY A 224 14.17 -60.93 -98.57
N ALA A 225 14.51 -60.40 -97.39
CA ALA A 225 15.91 -60.13 -97.02
C ALA A 225 16.81 -61.39 -97.07
N ASP A 226 16.22 -62.58 -97.05
CA ASP A 226 16.84 -63.90 -97.14
C ASP A 226 16.88 -64.49 -98.58
N ASN A 227 16.73 -63.64 -99.60
CA ASN A 227 16.72 -63.98 -101.04
C ASN A 227 15.50 -64.82 -101.49
N ASP A 228 15.71 -65.80 -102.38
CA ASP A 228 14.66 -66.66 -103.00
C ASP A 228 14.24 -67.82 -102.09
N SER A 229 13.77 -67.49 -100.90
CA SER A 229 13.36 -68.44 -99.85
C SER A 229 11.85 -68.61 -99.73
N ALA A 230 11.04 -67.85 -100.47
CA ALA A 230 9.57 -67.93 -100.47
C ALA A 230 9.06 -69.19 -101.22
N LYS A 231 9.55 -70.36 -100.80
CA LYS A 231 9.21 -71.67 -101.37
C LYS A 231 9.34 -72.77 -100.33
N ALA A 232 8.42 -73.72 -100.37
CA ALA A 232 8.49 -74.97 -99.65
C ALA A 232 8.94 -76.09 -100.60
N VAL A 233 9.89 -76.92 -100.17
CA VAL A 233 10.41 -78.05 -100.94
C VAL A 233 10.23 -79.34 -100.15
N TRP A 234 9.62 -80.33 -100.79
CA TRP A 234 9.50 -81.70 -100.30
C TRP A 234 10.52 -82.57 -101.01
N ASP A 235 11.57 -82.95 -100.28
CA ASP A 235 12.62 -83.85 -100.77
C ASP A 235 12.26 -85.35 -100.65
N THR A 236 11.06 -85.63 -100.13
CA THR A 236 10.47 -86.97 -99.99
C THR A 236 9.10 -86.99 -100.64
N GLY A 237 8.74 -88.12 -101.25
CA GLY A 237 7.42 -88.28 -101.87
C GLY A 237 6.28 -88.31 -100.85
N ILE A 238 5.09 -87.90 -101.30
CA ILE A 238 3.86 -87.85 -100.49
C ILE A 238 2.91 -88.95 -100.98
N LEU A 239 2.74 -89.98 -100.16
CA LEU A 239 1.92 -91.15 -100.48
C LEU A 239 0.45 -90.78 -100.72
N THR A 240 -0.23 -91.57 -101.56
CA THR A 240 -1.67 -91.46 -101.78
C THR A 240 -2.45 -91.55 -100.46
N GLY A 241 -3.38 -90.63 -100.25
CA GLY A 241 -4.21 -90.49 -99.06
C GLY A 241 -3.48 -89.88 -97.85
N SER A 242 -2.22 -89.47 -98.00
CA SER A 242 -1.42 -88.83 -96.94
C SER A 242 -1.29 -87.33 -97.18
N SER A 243 -0.95 -86.59 -96.12
CA SER A 243 -0.55 -85.19 -96.20
C SER A 243 0.83 -84.96 -95.59
N ASP A 244 1.51 -83.91 -96.04
CA ASP A 244 2.73 -83.42 -95.42
C ASP A 244 2.75 -81.88 -95.43
N THR A 245 3.34 -81.29 -94.39
CA THR A 245 3.33 -79.83 -94.16
C THR A 245 4.75 -79.30 -94.10
N LYS A 246 4.99 -78.19 -94.80
CA LYS A 246 6.23 -77.42 -94.73
C LYS A 246 5.90 -75.96 -94.41
N THR A 247 6.88 -75.26 -93.86
CA THR A 247 6.73 -73.84 -93.53
C THR A 247 7.60 -72.98 -94.44
N ILE A 248 7.08 -71.82 -94.82
CA ILE A 248 7.82 -70.74 -95.46
C ILE A 248 7.98 -69.64 -94.42
N ASN A 249 9.21 -69.21 -94.15
CA ASN A 249 9.46 -68.11 -93.23
C ASN A 249 9.06 -66.77 -93.88
N LEU A 250 8.19 -66.00 -93.24
CA LEU A 250 7.71 -64.71 -93.74
C LEU A 250 8.59 -63.52 -93.35
N THR A 251 9.54 -63.69 -92.44
CA THR A 251 10.48 -62.63 -92.00
C THR A 251 11.06 -61.85 -93.19
N GLY A 252 10.87 -60.54 -93.17
CA GLY A 252 11.37 -59.59 -94.17
C GLY A 252 10.75 -59.75 -95.56
N LYS A 253 9.54 -60.34 -95.65
CA LYS A 253 8.77 -60.48 -96.89
C LYS A 253 7.50 -59.66 -96.79
N ILE A 254 7.09 -59.11 -97.93
CA ILE A 254 5.83 -58.40 -98.06
C ILE A 254 4.86 -59.32 -98.81
N LEU A 255 3.72 -59.63 -98.19
CA LEU A 255 2.65 -60.34 -98.88
C LEU A 255 1.51 -59.38 -99.25
N PRO A 256 1.05 -59.40 -100.51
CA PRO A 256 -0.22 -58.78 -100.89
C PRO A 256 -1.42 -59.66 -100.48
N GLU A 257 -2.61 -59.09 -100.57
CA GLU A 257 -3.90 -59.76 -100.35
C GLU A 257 -4.00 -61.06 -101.15
N SER A 258 -3.58 -61.04 -102.41
CA SER A 258 -3.61 -62.20 -103.31
C SER A 258 -2.22 -62.61 -103.77
N ILE A 259 -1.88 -63.88 -103.53
CA ILE A 259 -0.63 -64.52 -103.97
C ILE A 259 -0.93 -65.64 -104.97
N ILE A 260 0.07 -65.96 -105.80
CA ILE A 260 0.02 -67.09 -106.73
C ILE A 260 0.99 -68.17 -106.24
N LEU A 261 0.50 -69.39 -106.05
CA LEU A 261 1.31 -70.58 -105.80
C LEU A 261 1.75 -71.18 -107.12
N GLU A 262 3.05 -71.18 -107.39
CA GLU A 262 3.69 -71.93 -108.47
C GLU A 262 4.08 -73.31 -107.94
N ILE A 263 3.40 -74.34 -108.46
CA ILE A 263 3.61 -75.74 -108.07
C ILE A 263 4.39 -76.41 -109.20
N THR A 264 5.56 -76.95 -108.86
CA THR A 264 6.42 -77.71 -109.76
C THR A 264 6.93 -78.96 -109.07
N GLY A 265 7.12 -80.04 -109.81
CA GLY A 265 7.65 -81.26 -109.22
C GLY A 265 7.47 -82.44 -110.16
N VAL A 266 7.47 -83.63 -109.60
CA VAL A 266 7.28 -84.87 -110.33
C VAL A 266 6.25 -85.75 -109.63
N VAL A 267 5.58 -86.63 -110.36
CA VAL A 267 4.90 -87.78 -109.76
C VAL A 267 5.83 -88.99 -109.80
N SER A 268 5.78 -89.85 -108.78
CA SER A 268 6.60 -91.09 -108.71
C SER A 268 6.25 -92.12 -109.79
N GLY A 269 5.18 -91.87 -110.57
CA GLY A 269 4.63 -92.77 -111.59
C GLY A 269 3.76 -93.86 -110.97
N SER A 270 3.17 -94.70 -111.82
CA SER A 270 2.32 -95.82 -111.36
C SER A 270 3.11 -97.12 -111.11
N GLY A 271 4.44 -97.10 -111.31
CA GLY A 271 5.27 -98.30 -111.18
C GLY A 271 4.82 -99.41 -112.15
N THR A 272 4.64 -100.64 -111.64
CA THR A 272 4.13 -101.77 -112.44
C THR A 272 2.60 -101.85 -112.48
N THR A 273 1.88 -100.95 -111.81
CA THR A 273 0.41 -100.95 -111.82
C THR A 273 -0.09 -100.12 -112.99
N ASN A 274 -1.09 -100.66 -113.68
CA ASN A 274 -1.77 -99.94 -114.76
C ASN A 274 -2.82 -99.01 -114.16
N VAL A 275 -2.78 -97.76 -114.59
CA VAL A 275 -3.80 -96.76 -114.31
C VAL A 275 -4.82 -96.80 -115.44
N THR A 276 -6.11 -96.83 -115.09
CA THR A 276 -7.20 -96.82 -116.07
C THR A 276 -7.63 -95.39 -116.37
N ASN A 277 -7.74 -95.01 -117.65
CA ASN A 277 -8.31 -93.73 -118.06
C ASN A 277 -9.83 -93.73 -117.79
N ASN A 278 -10.25 -93.28 -116.61
CA ASN A 278 -11.65 -93.15 -116.21
C ASN A 278 -11.84 -91.89 -115.35
N SER A 279 -13.10 -91.54 -115.07
CA SER A 279 -13.43 -90.35 -114.29
C SER A 279 -12.81 -90.34 -112.89
N THR A 280 -12.67 -91.49 -112.22
CA THR A 280 -12.05 -91.58 -110.89
C THR A 280 -10.57 -91.22 -110.92
N THR A 281 -9.81 -91.73 -111.90
CA THR A 281 -8.40 -91.41 -112.11
C THR A 281 -8.23 -89.95 -112.48
N CYS A 282 -8.94 -89.47 -113.50
CA CYS A 282 -8.76 -88.14 -114.05
C CYS A 282 -9.15 -87.03 -113.05
N ASN A 283 -10.12 -87.32 -112.17
CA ASN A 283 -10.56 -86.40 -111.13
C ASN A 283 -9.85 -86.60 -109.78
N SER A 284 -8.95 -87.59 -109.67
CA SER A 284 -8.10 -87.70 -108.47
C SER A 284 -7.18 -86.49 -108.41
N SER A 285 -6.92 -85.97 -107.22
CA SER A 285 -6.31 -84.66 -107.08
C SER A 285 -5.45 -84.54 -105.83
N PHE A 286 -4.60 -83.54 -105.79
CA PHE A 286 -4.08 -83.06 -104.51
C PHE A 286 -4.50 -81.60 -104.32
N ILE A 287 -4.58 -81.19 -103.07
CA ILE A 287 -4.91 -79.82 -102.67
C ILE A 287 -3.71 -79.28 -101.90
N VAL A 288 -3.45 -77.98 -102.07
CA VAL A 288 -2.49 -77.24 -101.25
C VAL A 288 -3.30 -76.36 -100.30
N ASP A 289 -3.17 -76.61 -99.01
CA ASP A 289 -3.74 -75.77 -97.95
C ASP A 289 -2.66 -74.79 -97.47
N VAL A 290 -3.05 -73.53 -97.33
CA VAL A 290 -2.17 -72.42 -96.94
C VAL A 290 -2.73 -71.76 -95.69
N GLN A 291 -1.89 -71.60 -94.67
CA GLN A 291 -2.27 -70.91 -93.44
C GLN A 291 -1.10 -70.07 -92.92
N ALA A 292 -1.33 -68.81 -92.58
CA ALA A 292 -0.31 -67.95 -91.99
C ALA A 292 -0.46 -67.97 -90.46
N ARG A 293 0.66 -68.12 -89.73
CA ARG A 293 0.69 -68.24 -88.28
C ARG A 293 1.77 -67.38 -87.62
N LYS A 294 1.51 -66.98 -86.37
CA LYS A 294 2.42 -66.21 -85.50
C LYS A 294 2.89 -64.93 -86.20
N LEU A 295 1.92 -64.15 -86.67
CA LEU A 295 2.16 -63.03 -87.57
C LEU A 295 2.52 -61.78 -86.77
N GLU A 296 3.68 -61.21 -87.05
CA GLU A 296 4.06 -59.88 -86.57
C GLU A 296 4.49 -59.03 -87.77
N VAL A 297 3.95 -57.83 -87.89
CA VAL A 297 4.19 -56.94 -89.03
C VAL A 297 4.78 -55.60 -88.58
N ILE A 298 5.64 -55.02 -89.42
CA ILE A 298 6.16 -53.64 -89.22
C ILE A 298 5.24 -52.59 -89.86
N SER A 299 4.48 -52.99 -90.88
CA SER A 299 3.39 -52.19 -91.44
C SER A 299 2.40 -53.09 -92.17
N ALA A 300 1.10 -52.78 -92.09
CA ALA A 300 0.08 -53.53 -92.80
C ALA A 300 -1.22 -52.73 -92.98
N GLU A 301 -2.00 -53.07 -94.00
CA GLU A 301 -3.43 -52.79 -94.05
C GLU A 301 -4.19 -54.05 -93.64
N ALA A 302 -4.49 -54.21 -92.36
CA ALA A 302 -4.98 -55.46 -91.80
C ALA A 302 -6.13 -55.27 -90.80
N ILE A 303 -6.83 -56.35 -90.50
CA ILE A 303 -7.66 -56.45 -89.30
C ILE A 303 -6.69 -56.58 -88.11
N VAL A 304 -6.70 -55.60 -87.21
CA VAL A 304 -5.72 -55.48 -86.13
C VAL A 304 -6.42 -55.78 -84.81
N GLN A 305 -5.91 -56.79 -84.10
CA GLN A 305 -6.36 -57.12 -82.75
C GLN A 305 -5.85 -56.06 -81.76
N SER A 306 -6.40 -56.04 -80.55
CA SER A 306 -5.94 -55.14 -79.49
C SER A 306 -4.42 -55.26 -79.27
N GLN A 307 -3.72 -54.14 -79.38
CA GLN A 307 -2.30 -53.99 -79.11
C GLN A 307 -2.10 -53.26 -77.78
N THR A 308 -0.92 -53.40 -77.18
CA THR A 308 -0.58 -52.77 -75.91
C THR A 308 0.77 -52.08 -76.00
N ILE A 309 0.81 -50.80 -75.62
CA ILE A 309 2.03 -50.01 -75.50
C ILE A 309 2.24 -49.67 -74.04
N ASP A 310 3.28 -50.24 -73.43
CA ASP A 310 3.66 -49.96 -72.04
C ASP A 310 4.78 -48.90 -71.99
N THR A 311 4.67 -47.94 -71.08
CA THR A 311 5.71 -46.92 -70.87
C THR A 311 5.88 -46.62 -69.39
N THR A 312 7.13 -46.47 -68.96
CA THR A 312 7.50 -46.05 -67.60
C THR A 312 8.58 -44.99 -67.72
N ASP A 313 8.39 -43.85 -67.05
CA ASP A 313 9.32 -42.72 -67.11
C ASP A 313 9.20 -41.87 -65.83
N VAL A 314 10.01 -40.82 -65.72
CA VAL A 314 10.06 -39.92 -64.57
C VAL A 314 10.05 -38.45 -64.99
N ILE A 315 9.46 -37.61 -64.16
CA ILE A 315 9.56 -36.14 -64.28
C ILE A 315 10.56 -35.66 -63.24
N LEU A 316 11.72 -35.17 -63.70
CA LEU A 316 12.76 -34.66 -62.84
C LEU A 316 12.41 -33.24 -62.36
N LEU A 317 12.46 -33.01 -61.05
CA LEU A 317 12.36 -31.66 -60.50
C LEU A 317 13.68 -30.91 -60.68
N ALA A 318 13.61 -29.58 -60.73
CA ALA A 318 14.80 -28.74 -60.70
C ALA A 318 15.58 -28.94 -59.38
N GLU A 319 16.90 -28.81 -59.42
CA GLU A 319 17.71 -28.86 -58.20
C GLU A 319 17.36 -27.68 -57.28
N SER A 320 16.87 -28.01 -56.09
CA SER A 320 16.57 -27.08 -54.99
C SER A 320 17.26 -27.54 -53.70
N GLU A 321 17.56 -26.60 -52.80
CA GLU A 321 17.96 -26.90 -51.42
C GLU A 321 16.79 -27.49 -50.62
N ASP A 322 15.56 -27.14 -50.99
CA ASP A 322 14.35 -27.75 -50.46
C ASP A 322 14.12 -29.11 -51.11
N LYS A 323 13.95 -30.15 -50.29
CA LYS A 323 13.72 -31.53 -50.73
C LYS A 323 12.44 -32.05 -50.06
N VAL A 324 11.44 -32.38 -50.87
CA VAL A 324 10.15 -32.94 -50.41
C VAL A 324 10.33 -34.43 -50.13
N GLN A 325 9.91 -34.89 -48.95
CA GLN A 325 9.68 -36.31 -48.68
C GLN A 325 8.19 -36.65 -48.88
N THR A 326 7.34 -35.89 -48.20
CA THR A 326 5.89 -35.98 -48.26
C THR A 326 5.34 -34.57 -48.14
N ALA A 327 4.50 -34.11 -49.06
CA ALA A 327 3.88 -32.79 -48.94
C ALA A 327 2.43 -32.80 -49.39
N LYS A 328 1.55 -32.28 -48.54
CA LYS A 328 0.12 -32.17 -48.84
C LYS A 328 -0.12 -30.96 -49.72
N ILE A 329 -0.66 -31.20 -50.90
CA ILE A 329 -0.87 -30.18 -51.93
C ILE A 329 -2.04 -29.28 -51.52
N GLN A 330 -1.75 -27.99 -51.34
CA GLN A 330 -2.75 -26.97 -51.07
C GLN A 330 -3.32 -26.39 -52.38
N ASN A 331 -2.45 -26.12 -53.35
CA ASN A 331 -2.85 -25.73 -54.70
C ASN A 331 -1.98 -26.49 -55.69
N GLY A 332 -2.58 -27.41 -56.45
CA GLY A 332 -1.87 -28.16 -57.48
C GLY A 332 -2.84 -28.74 -58.50
N THR A 333 -2.41 -28.79 -59.75
CA THR A 333 -3.15 -29.34 -60.88
C THR A 333 -2.20 -30.16 -61.73
N ILE A 334 -2.70 -31.28 -62.24
CA ILE A 334 -2.03 -32.06 -63.29
C ILE A 334 -2.78 -31.88 -64.62
N GLY A 335 -2.05 -31.49 -65.65
CA GLY A 335 -2.53 -31.40 -67.03
C GLY A 335 -1.93 -32.54 -67.86
N ILE A 336 -2.77 -33.25 -68.60
CA ILE A 336 -2.37 -34.37 -69.45
C ILE A 336 -2.83 -34.04 -70.87
N SER A 337 -1.88 -33.86 -71.78
CA SER A 337 -2.13 -33.57 -73.19
C SER A 337 -1.55 -34.69 -74.06
N ILE A 338 -2.43 -35.44 -74.71
CA ILE A 338 -2.09 -36.63 -75.50
C ILE A 338 -2.40 -36.34 -76.96
N VAL A 339 -1.44 -36.55 -77.84
CA VAL A 339 -1.64 -36.55 -79.30
C VAL A 339 -1.64 -38.01 -79.75
N ASN A 340 -2.83 -38.55 -80.05
CA ASN A 340 -2.96 -39.90 -80.59
C ASN A 340 -2.68 -39.87 -82.10
N ASN A 341 -1.50 -40.32 -82.52
CA ASN A 341 -1.15 -40.52 -83.93
C ASN A 341 -1.45 -41.96 -84.39
N LEU A 342 -2.06 -42.79 -83.54
CA LEU A 342 -2.52 -44.10 -83.96
C LEU A 342 -3.77 -43.94 -84.85
N PRO A 343 -3.89 -44.74 -85.91
CA PRO A 343 -5.09 -44.84 -86.72
C PRO A 343 -6.21 -45.66 -86.06
N LEU A 344 -6.04 -45.97 -84.77
CA LEU A 344 -6.93 -46.79 -83.95
C LEU A 344 -7.46 -45.96 -82.77
N ASN A 345 -8.70 -46.24 -82.36
CA ASN A 345 -9.15 -45.81 -81.04
C ASN A 345 -8.36 -46.56 -79.98
N SER A 346 -8.14 -45.96 -78.83
CA SER A 346 -7.36 -46.57 -77.76
C SER A 346 -7.80 -46.08 -76.39
N GLN A 347 -7.44 -46.82 -75.35
CA GLN A 347 -7.61 -46.44 -73.97
C GLN A 347 -6.22 -46.19 -73.37
N PHE A 348 -6.03 -45.01 -72.79
CA PHE A 348 -4.81 -44.63 -72.08
C PHE A 348 -5.04 -44.77 -70.58
N GLU A 349 -4.25 -45.60 -69.92
CA GLU A 349 -4.32 -45.86 -68.48
C GLU A 349 -3.05 -45.35 -67.81
N LEU A 350 -3.15 -44.28 -67.03
CA LEU A 350 -2.04 -43.65 -66.33
C LEU A 350 -2.00 -44.07 -64.86
N THR A 351 -0.80 -44.23 -64.32
CA THR A 351 -0.53 -44.36 -62.90
C THR A 351 0.66 -43.47 -62.54
N ILE A 352 0.50 -42.61 -61.54
CA ILE A 352 1.57 -41.77 -60.96
C ILE A 352 1.77 -42.21 -59.51
N THR A 353 2.88 -42.89 -59.23
CA THR A 353 3.17 -43.47 -57.91
C THR A 353 3.67 -42.44 -56.90
N SER A 354 4.17 -41.29 -57.35
CA SER A 354 4.59 -40.19 -56.49
C SER A 354 3.45 -39.28 -56.02
N ILE A 355 2.19 -39.53 -56.44
CA ILE A 355 1.02 -38.79 -55.97
C ILE A 355 0.11 -39.76 -55.21
N ASP A 356 -0.07 -39.52 -53.91
CA ASP A 356 -0.99 -40.24 -53.05
C ASP A 356 -2.31 -39.47 -52.92
N VAL A 357 -3.41 -40.06 -53.39
CA VAL A 357 -4.74 -39.43 -53.32
C VAL A 357 -5.52 -39.77 -52.05
N SER A 358 -4.88 -40.44 -51.09
CA SER A 358 -5.49 -40.91 -49.85
C SER A 358 -4.77 -40.37 -48.61
N ASP A 359 -5.52 -40.17 -47.53
CA ASP A 359 -4.97 -39.91 -46.19
C ASP A 359 -4.66 -41.22 -45.42
N ALA A 360 -4.87 -42.39 -46.04
CA ALA A 360 -4.65 -43.68 -45.39
C ALA A 360 -3.16 -44.08 -45.36
N ALA A 361 -2.79 -44.99 -44.46
CA ALA A 361 -1.42 -45.49 -44.43
C ALA A 361 -1.07 -46.29 -45.69
N GLY A 362 -0.05 -45.84 -46.42
CA GLY A 362 0.45 -46.42 -47.67
C GLY A 362 -0.04 -45.66 -48.90
N ILE A 363 0.76 -45.67 -49.97
CA ILE A 363 0.51 -44.85 -51.16
C ILE A 363 -0.67 -45.40 -51.98
N GLN A 364 -1.73 -44.61 -52.12
CA GLN A 364 -2.75 -44.82 -53.14
C GLN A 364 -2.43 -43.94 -54.35
N ALA A 365 -1.73 -44.52 -55.33
CA ALA A 365 -1.29 -43.82 -56.53
C ALA A 365 -2.45 -43.14 -57.29
N PHE A 366 -2.18 -41.98 -57.86
CA PHE A 366 -3.09 -41.31 -58.79
C PHE A 366 -3.21 -42.14 -60.08
N THR A 367 -4.43 -42.52 -60.44
CA THR A 367 -4.71 -43.33 -61.64
C THR A 367 -5.84 -42.74 -62.45
N GLU A 368 -5.68 -42.66 -63.77
CA GLU A 368 -6.69 -42.11 -64.67
C GLU A 368 -6.81 -42.92 -65.96
N ILE A 369 -8.02 -42.94 -66.52
CA ILE A 369 -8.34 -43.62 -67.79
C ILE A 369 -8.89 -42.59 -68.77
N ILE A 370 -8.20 -42.41 -69.89
CA ILE A 370 -8.55 -41.45 -70.94
C ILE A 370 -8.81 -42.20 -72.24
N ASN A 371 -10.00 -42.02 -72.83
CA ASN A 371 -10.33 -42.61 -74.12
C ASN A 371 -9.77 -41.74 -75.25
N LEU A 372 -8.97 -42.34 -76.12
CA LEU A 372 -8.33 -41.71 -77.26
C LEU A 372 -9.08 -42.07 -78.54
N THR A 373 -9.52 -41.05 -79.27
CA THR A 373 -10.06 -41.23 -80.63
C THR A 373 -8.91 -41.31 -81.63
N ALA A 374 -9.01 -42.17 -82.65
CA ALA A 374 -8.01 -42.30 -83.69
C ALA A 374 -7.63 -40.94 -84.32
N ASN A 375 -6.33 -40.66 -84.47
CA ASN A 375 -5.78 -39.44 -85.09
C ASN A 375 -6.30 -38.11 -84.50
N GLN A 376 -6.66 -38.07 -83.22
CA GLN A 376 -7.14 -36.85 -82.54
C GLN A 376 -6.40 -36.63 -81.20
N PRO A 377 -6.22 -35.37 -80.78
CA PRO A 377 -5.68 -35.06 -79.46
C PRO A 377 -6.74 -35.25 -78.36
N ALA A 378 -6.28 -35.44 -77.13
CA ALA A 378 -7.07 -35.42 -75.90
C ALA A 378 -6.33 -34.59 -74.84
N ASP A 379 -7.04 -33.65 -74.20
CA ASP A 379 -6.50 -32.78 -73.16
C ASP A 379 -7.38 -32.89 -71.91
N GLU A 380 -6.80 -33.31 -70.79
CA GLU A 380 -7.49 -33.48 -69.51
C GLU A 380 -6.75 -32.75 -68.38
N THR A 381 -7.48 -32.29 -67.38
CA THR A 381 -6.92 -31.61 -66.20
C THR A 381 -7.56 -32.11 -64.92
N TYR A 382 -6.75 -32.41 -63.91
CA TYR A 382 -7.21 -32.94 -62.63
C TYR A 382 -6.67 -32.10 -61.48
N ASP A 383 -7.54 -31.83 -60.50
CA ASP A 383 -7.20 -31.12 -59.27
C ASP A 383 -6.48 -32.08 -58.31
N LEU A 384 -5.33 -31.66 -57.79
CA LEU A 384 -4.53 -32.41 -56.82
C LEU A 384 -4.67 -31.88 -55.39
N THR A 385 -5.57 -30.93 -55.15
CA THR A 385 -5.78 -30.36 -53.81
C THR A 385 -6.11 -31.46 -52.79
N ASN A 386 -5.39 -31.46 -51.66
CA ASN A 386 -5.36 -32.46 -50.58
C ASN A 386 -4.68 -33.79 -50.90
N ALA A 387 -4.20 -34.03 -52.13
CA ALA A 387 -3.31 -35.16 -52.40
C ALA A 387 -1.92 -34.90 -51.81
N TYR A 388 -1.14 -35.96 -51.60
CA TYR A 388 0.26 -35.84 -51.16
C TYR A 388 1.21 -36.10 -52.33
N LEU A 389 2.21 -35.24 -52.47
CA LEU A 389 3.39 -35.50 -53.27
C LEU A 389 4.39 -36.29 -52.40
N VAL A 390 4.77 -37.49 -52.82
CA VAL A 390 5.64 -38.41 -52.09
C VAL A 390 6.86 -38.75 -52.94
N MET A 391 8.06 -38.49 -52.43
CA MET A 391 9.34 -38.67 -53.15
C MET A 391 10.47 -39.12 -52.22
N ASP A 392 11.56 -39.63 -52.79
CA ASP A 392 12.80 -39.84 -52.04
C ASP A 392 13.53 -38.50 -51.91
N VAL A 393 13.85 -38.09 -50.68
CA VAL A 393 14.63 -36.87 -50.39
C VAL A 393 15.98 -36.80 -51.11
N ASN A 394 16.58 -37.96 -51.43
CA ASN A 394 17.83 -38.04 -52.19
C ASN A 394 17.62 -38.05 -53.71
N ASN A 395 16.38 -38.24 -54.18
CA ASN A 395 16.03 -38.32 -55.59
C ASN A 395 14.66 -37.69 -55.85
N GLN A 396 14.65 -36.38 -56.10
CA GLN A 396 13.44 -35.59 -56.32
C GLN A 396 12.91 -35.78 -57.75
N GLN A 397 12.07 -36.78 -57.93
CA GLN A 397 11.44 -37.11 -59.20
C GLN A 397 10.01 -37.62 -58.99
N VAL A 398 9.14 -37.33 -59.96
CA VAL A 398 7.79 -37.90 -60.02
C VAL A 398 7.79 -39.11 -60.94
N GLU A 399 7.46 -40.27 -60.40
CA GLU A 399 7.44 -41.54 -61.11
C GLU A 399 6.05 -41.82 -61.69
N TYR A 400 6.01 -42.18 -62.98
CA TYR A 400 4.77 -42.53 -63.65
C TYR A 400 4.95 -43.66 -64.66
N SER A 401 3.85 -44.36 -64.90
CA SER A 401 3.73 -45.37 -65.94
C SER A 401 2.37 -45.26 -66.61
N TYR A 402 2.31 -45.54 -67.90
CA TYR A 402 1.04 -45.66 -68.59
C TYR A 402 1.02 -46.83 -69.56
N GLN A 403 -0.20 -47.28 -69.85
CA GLN A 403 -0.50 -48.28 -70.85
C GLN A 403 -1.45 -47.68 -71.89
N VAL A 404 -1.18 -47.91 -73.17
CA VAL A 404 -2.13 -47.63 -74.26
C VAL A 404 -2.62 -48.94 -74.84
N ILE A 405 -3.92 -49.18 -74.73
CA ILE A 405 -4.58 -50.38 -75.23
C ILE A 405 -5.38 -49.99 -76.47
N THR A 406 -5.03 -50.49 -77.65
CA THR A 406 -5.79 -50.20 -78.87
C THR A 406 -7.07 -51.02 -78.92
N GLU A 407 -8.14 -50.45 -79.48
CA GLU A 407 -9.37 -51.20 -79.76
C GLU A 407 -9.16 -52.17 -80.94
N ASP A 408 -9.83 -53.31 -80.87
CA ASP A 408 -9.91 -54.29 -81.97
C ASP A 408 -10.69 -53.69 -83.15
N THR A 409 -10.16 -53.79 -84.37
CA THR A 409 -10.82 -53.26 -85.57
C THR A 409 -11.98 -54.13 -86.06
N GLY A 410 -12.18 -55.32 -85.47
CA GLY A 410 -13.27 -56.25 -85.74
C GLY A 410 -13.17 -56.86 -87.13
N THR A 411 -13.85 -56.25 -88.10
CA THR A 411 -13.79 -56.67 -89.52
C THR A 411 -13.16 -55.62 -90.43
N ASP A 412 -12.84 -54.44 -89.90
CA ASP A 412 -12.34 -53.34 -90.68
C ASP A 412 -10.81 -53.44 -90.81
N LYS A 413 -10.31 -53.29 -92.04
CA LYS A 413 -8.88 -53.23 -92.32
C LYS A 413 -8.39 -51.79 -92.12
N VAL A 414 -7.40 -51.60 -91.27
CA VAL A 414 -6.79 -50.30 -90.97
C VAL A 414 -5.32 -50.33 -91.39
N GLN A 415 -4.84 -49.20 -91.93
CA GLN A 415 -3.42 -49.00 -92.22
C GLN A 415 -2.71 -48.70 -90.92
N VAL A 416 -1.71 -49.51 -90.55
CA VAL A 416 -0.91 -49.37 -89.33
C VAL A 416 0.57 -49.51 -89.64
N SER A 417 1.41 -48.85 -88.85
CA SER A 417 2.86 -48.92 -88.91
C SER A 417 3.46 -48.98 -87.50
N GLU A 418 4.62 -49.62 -87.37
CA GLU A 418 5.39 -49.67 -86.12
C GLU A 418 5.83 -48.28 -85.61
N ASP A 419 5.88 -47.29 -86.52
CA ASP A 419 6.19 -45.89 -86.23
C ASP A 419 4.96 -45.08 -85.76
N ASP A 420 3.74 -45.63 -85.86
CA ASP A 420 2.55 -44.98 -85.30
C ASP A 420 2.63 -45.00 -83.77
N GLY A 421 2.00 -44.05 -83.08
CA GLY A 421 2.14 -43.96 -81.63
C GLY A 421 1.35 -42.84 -80.97
N VAL A 422 1.65 -42.61 -79.69
CA VAL A 422 1.09 -41.51 -78.90
C VAL A 422 2.19 -40.60 -78.38
N THR A 423 1.99 -39.28 -78.47
CA THR A 423 2.80 -38.31 -77.74
C THR A 423 2.05 -37.88 -76.49
N VAL A 424 2.63 -38.10 -75.32
CA VAL A 424 2.02 -37.81 -74.01
C VAL A 424 2.80 -36.67 -73.36
N ASN A 425 2.12 -35.59 -73.02
CA ASN A 425 2.67 -34.49 -72.24
C ASN A 425 1.99 -34.44 -70.88
N ILE A 426 2.76 -34.60 -69.81
CA ILE A 426 2.28 -34.49 -68.43
C ILE A 426 2.89 -33.22 -67.83
N ALA A 427 2.02 -32.32 -67.38
CA ALA A 427 2.39 -31.07 -66.74
C ALA A 427 1.84 -31.01 -65.31
N MET A 428 2.66 -30.54 -64.37
CA MET A 428 2.24 -30.28 -62.99
C MET A 428 2.51 -28.81 -62.66
N TYR A 429 1.50 -28.14 -62.13
CA TYR A 429 1.55 -26.72 -61.81
C TYR A 429 0.59 -26.42 -60.64
N GLY A 430 0.56 -25.18 -60.18
CA GLY A 430 -0.33 -24.69 -59.12
C GLY A 430 -1.78 -24.59 -59.58
N LYS A 431 -2.47 -23.51 -59.16
CA LYS A 431 -3.89 -23.31 -59.49
C LYS A 431 -4.12 -22.99 -60.96
N THR A 432 -3.17 -22.30 -61.59
CA THR A 432 -3.18 -22.02 -63.04
C THR A 432 -1.83 -22.35 -63.67
N VAL A 433 -1.84 -22.56 -64.99
CA VAL A 433 -0.63 -22.92 -65.74
C VAL A 433 0.46 -21.87 -65.54
N GLY A 434 1.62 -22.30 -65.06
CA GLY A 434 2.77 -21.43 -64.77
C GLY A 434 2.89 -20.96 -63.32
N GLU A 435 1.91 -21.24 -62.46
CA GLU A 435 2.02 -21.02 -61.01
C GLU A 435 2.69 -22.21 -60.30
N GLN A 436 3.43 -21.94 -59.22
CA GLN A 436 4.04 -22.95 -58.37
C GLN A 436 2.97 -23.80 -57.67
N MET A 437 3.22 -25.10 -57.55
CA MET A 437 2.42 -25.97 -56.69
C MET A 437 2.79 -25.67 -55.23
N THR A 438 1.81 -25.34 -54.39
CA THR A 438 2.06 -25.00 -52.98
C THR A 438 1.54 -26.07 -52.03
N PHE A 439 2.14 -26.15 -50.85
CA PHE A 439 1.81 -27.17 -49.85
C PHE A 439 1.18 -26.57 -48.59
N SER A 440 0.32 -27.33 -47.93
CA SER A 440 -0.24 -26.99 -46.62
C SER A 440 0.49 -27.71 -45.49
N GLU A 441 0.93 -28.94 -45.75
CA GLU A 441 1.76 -29.73 -44.83
C GLU A 441 3.00 -30.17 -45.61
N PHE A 442 4.16 -30.15 -44.98
CA PHE A 442 5.42 -30.48 -45.63
C PHE A 442 6.31 -31.27 -44.68
N GLU A 443 6.75 -32.44 -45.11
CA GLU A 443 7.81 -33.22 -44.49
C GLU A 443 8.97 -33.32 -45.48
N GLY A 444 10.16 -32.91 -45.04
CA GLY A 444 11.32 -32.86 -45.91
C GLY A 444 12.44 -31.99 -45.36
N ILE A 445 13.39 -31.65 -46.22
CA ILE A 445 14.42 -30.66 -45.92
C ILE A 445 13.92 -29.33 -46.47
N VAL A 446 13.85 -28.32 -45.63
CA VAL A 446 13.51 -26.95 -46.03
C VAL A 446 14.58 -26.00 -45.53
N THR A 447 14.89 -24.98 -46.32
CA THR A 447 15.75 -23.88 -45.93
C THR A 447 14.88 -22.64 -45.74
N GLN A 448 14.94 -22.07 -44.53
CA GLN A 448 14.19 -20.86 -44.17
C GLN A 448 15.19 -19.81 -43.68
N GLU A 449 14.99 -18.56 -44.08
CA GLU A 449 15.74 -17.46 -43.48
C GLU A 449 15.32 -17.28 -42.02
N PRO A 450 16.23 -16.82 -41.12
CA PRO A 450 15.86 -16.53 -39.74
C PRO A 450 14.69 -15.54 -39.67
N ILE A 451 13.64 -15.92 -38.96
CA ILE A 451 12.46 -15.07 -38.79
C ILE A 451 12.74 -14.09 -37.66
N VAL A 452 12.95 -12.81 -38.01
CA VAL A 452 13.25 -11.75 -37.04
C VAL A 452 12.04 -10.86 -36.85
N ASP A 453 11.57 -10.75 -35.61
CA ASP A 453 10.53 -9.81 -35.20
C ASP A 453 11.07 -8.82 -34.15
N MET A 454 10.61 -7.57 -34.24
CA MET A 454 11.02 -6.49 -33.35
C MET A 454 9.78 -5.74 -32.87
N GLY A 455 9.71 -5.47 -31.57
CA GLY A 455 8.58 -4.74 -31.01
C GLY A 455 8.90 -3.97 -29.75
N GLU A 456 7.87 -3.29 -29.25
CA GLU A 456 7.94 -2.41 -28.08
C GLU A 456 6.89 -2.81 -27.03
N ILE A 457 7.32 -2.87 -25.77
CA ILE A 457 6.50 -3.07 -24.58
C ILE A 457 6.38 -1.71 -23.88
N ASP A 458 5.16 -1.19 -23.78
CA ASP A 458 4.89 0.12 -23.18
C ASP A 458 5.14 0.10 -21.67
N VAL A 459 5.85 1.12 -21.17
CA VAL A 459 6.12 1.36 -19.74
C VAL A 459 5.21 2.49 -19.29
N SER A 460 4.08 2.14 -18.67
CA SER A 460 3.05 3.10 -18.28
C SER A 460 3.24 3.59 -16.83
N THR A 461 3.77 4.81 -16.68
CA THR A 461 4.01 5.48 -15.38
C THR A 461 3.71 6.98 -15.48
N GLU A 462 3.45 7.63 -14.33
CA GLU A 462 3.25 9.08 -14.27
C GLU A 462 4.57 9.86 -14.15
N SER A 463 5.64 9.19 -13.71
CA SER A 463 6.98 9.75 -13.50
C SER A 463 7.95 9.24 -14.58
N LYS A 464 8.83 10.10 -15.08
CA LYS A 464 9.81 9.73 -16.13
C LYS A 464 10.95 8.95 -15.50
N ILE A 465 11.02 7.65 -15.74
CA ILE A 465 12.05 6.77 -15.17
C ILE A 465 13.30 6.78 -16.07
N THR A 466 14.46 7.13 -15.53
CA THR A 466 15.76 6.96 -16.22
C THR A 466 16.34 5.57 -15.96
N SER A 467 16.27 5.11 -14.71
CA SER A 467 16.78 3.82 -14.26
C SER A 467 16.02 3.38 -13.01
N ALA A 468 15.63 2.11 -12.89
CA ALA A 468 14.94 1.62 -11.70
C ALA A 468 15.34 0.19 -11.31
N VAL A 469 15.77 -0.02 -10.08
CA VAL A 469 16.11 -1.34 -9.53
C VAL A 469 14.84 -2.03 -9.07
N ILE A 470 14.54 -3.18 -9.66
CA ILE A 470 13.32 -3.96 -9.43
C ILE A 470 13.48 -4.77 -8.15
N SER A 471 12.56 -4.60 -7.20
CA SER A 471 12.47 -5.38 -5.96
C SER A 471 11.48 -6.54 -6.08
N SER A 472 10.49 -6.43 -6.97
CA SER A 472 9.53 -7.48 -7.29
C SER A 472 8.94 -7.31 -8.68
N GLY A 473 8.78 -8.41 -9.40
CA GLY A 473 8.23 -8.44 -10.75
C GLY A 473 8.64 -9.72 -11.47
N THR A 474 7.87 -10.12 -12.46
CA THR A 474 8.12 -11.31 -13.27
C THR A 474 7.81 -11.03 -14.73
N MET A 475 8.52 -11.71 -15.62
CA MET A 475 8.19 -11.75 -17.04
C MET A 475 7.92 -13.21 -17.41
N VAL A 476 6.73 -13.45 -17.96
CA VAL A 476 6.30 -14.74 -18.48
C VAL A 476 6.24 -14.64 -20.00
N ILE A 477 7.01 -15.45 -20.69
CA ILE A 477 6.98 -15.55 -22.15
C ILE A 477 6.41 -16.92 -22.49
N ASN A 478 5.21 -16.95 -23.07
CA ASN A 478 4.61 -18.19 -23.56
C ASN A 478 4.78 -18.25 -25.07
N ILE A 479 5.31 -19.37 -25.58
CA ILE A 479 5.48 -19.57 -27.01
C ILE A 479 4.67 -20.79 -27.42
N HIS A 480 3.81 -20.58 -28.41
CA HIS A 480 2.98 -21.60 -29.04
C HIS A 480 3.54 -21.87 -30.43
N ASN A 481 4.05 -23.10 -30.62
CA ASN A 481 4.50 -23.55 -31.93
C ASN A 481 3.44 -24.47 -32.54
N THR A 482 2.73 -23.95 -33.53
CA THR A 482 1.78 -24.71 -34.35
C THR A 482 2.33 -25.03 -35.74
N ALA A 483 3.49 -24.47 -36.08
CA ALA A 483 4.16 -24.67 -37.37
C ALA A 483 4.89 -26.02 -37.46
N ASN A 484 5.42 -26.56 -36.37
CA ASN A 484 6.03 -27.90 -36.36
C ASN A 484 5.03 -28.97 -35.98
N SER A 485 5.05 -30.11 -36.67
CA SER A 485 4.12 -31.23 -36.40
C SER A 485 4.69 -32.28 -35.43
N ASN A 486 6.01 -32.28 -35.18
CA ASN A 486 6.67 -33.22 -34.29
C ASN A 486 7.84 -32.57 -33.51
N ASP A 487 8.38 -33.30 -32.53
CA ASP A 487 9.40 -32.83 -31.60
C ASP A 487 10.85 -33.06 -32.08
N GLN A 488 11.04 -33.50 -33.32
CA GLN A 488 12.37 -33.69 -33.92
C GLN A 488 12.79 -32.44 -34.70
N ASN A 489 14.05 -32.03 -34.55
CA ASN A 489 14.62 -30.90 -35.29
C ASN A 489 13.76 -29.61 -35.18
N VAL A 490 13.33 -29.30 -33.96
CA VAL A 490 12.51 -28.12 -33.69
C VAL A 490 13.32 -26.81 -33.86
N PRO A 491 12.69 -25.69 -34.22
CA PRO A 491 13.33 -24.39 -34.30
C PRO A 491 13.86 -23.89 -32.96
N GLU A 492 14.88 -23.04 -33.00
CA GLU A 492 15.42 -22.37 -31.82
C GLU A 492 14.99 -20.89 -31.84
N LEU A 493 14.43 -20.42 -30.73
CA LEU A 493 14.16 -19.00 -30.47
C LEU A 493 15.33 -18.39 -29.72
N THR A 494 15.80 -17.24 -30.20
CA THR A 494 16.61 -16.28 -29.45
C THR A 494 15.80 -15.02 -29.18
N LEU A 495 15.61 -14.66 -27.91
CA LEU A 495 14.90 -13.46 -27.47
C LEU A 495 15.85 -12.54 -26.69
N ASP A 496 15.97 -11.30 -27.16
CA ASP A 496 16.78 -10.25 -26.55
C ASP A 496 15.88 -9.10 -26.06
N ILE A 497 16.07 -8.69 -24.80
CA ILE A 497 15.37 -7.55 -24.19
C ILE A 497 16.42 -6.67 -23.48
N PRO A 498 17.00 -5.68 -24.18
CA PRO A 498 18.19 -4.97 -23.72
C PRO A 498 17.98 -4.05 -22.51
N GLU A 499 16.75 -3.55 -22.29
CA GLU A 499 16.47 -2.57 -21.24
C GLU A 499 16.34 -3.17 -19.84
N PHE A 500 16.27 -4.50 -19.70
CA PHE A 500 16.37 -5.17 -18.40
C PHE A 500 17.77 -5.73 -18.21
N VAL A 501 18.49 -5.19 -17.23
CA VAL A 501 19.90 -5.51 -17.00
C VAL A 501 20.11 -6.11 -15.61
N ASP A 502 20.81 -7.24 -15.52
CA ASP A 502 21.10 -7.90 -14.24
C ASP A 502 22.20 -7.16 -13.44
N GLN A 503 22.50 -7.63 -12.22
CA GLN A 503 23.53 -7.05 -11.34
C GLN A 503 24.95 -7.10 -11.93
N THR A 504 25.18 -7.89 -12.97
CA THR A 504 26.46 -8.02 -13.68
C THR A 504 26.50 -7.26 -15.00
N SER A 505 25.48 -6.43 -15.26
CA SER A 505 25.32 -5.63 -16.48
C SER A 505 25.01 -6.43 -17.75
N ASN A 506 24.45 -7.63 -17.64
CA ASN A 506 23.96 -8.39 -18.80
C ASN A 506 22.47 -8.12 -19.01
N SER A 507 22.07 -7.91 -20.27
CA SER A 507 20.65 -7.84 -20.63
C SER A 507 19.99 -9.21 -20.60
N ILE A 508 18.65 -9.23 -20.55
CA ILE A 508 17.90 -10.47 -20.77
C ILE A 508 18.18 -11.00 -22.18
N HIS A 509 18.75 -12.21 -22.22
CA HIS A 509 19.00 -12.98 -23.43
C HIS A 509 18.56 -14.42 -23.17
N VAL A 510 17.60 -14.91 -23.96
CA VAL A 510 17.01 -16.23 -23.78
C VAL A 510 17.10 -17.01 -25.08
N VAL A 511 17.67 -18.22 -25.01
CA VAL A 511 17.72 -19.18 -26.13
C VAL A 511 16.94 -20.43 -25.75
N ARG A 512 15.95 -20.83 -26.57
CA ARG A 512 15.08 -21.99 -26.30
C ARG A 512 14.64 -22.72 -27.57
N ASP A 513 14.61 -24.04 -27.50
CA ASP A 513 13.96 -24.89 -28.49
C ASP A 513 12.43 -24.72 -28.44
N LEU A 514 11.80 -24.59 -29.62
CA LEU A 514 10.36 -24.37 -29.78
C LEU A 514 9.63 -25.70 -30.04
N PHE A 515 9.26 -26.39 -28.97
CA PHE A 515 8.48 -27.64 -29.09
C PHE A 515 7.04 -27.38 -29.57
N PRO A 516 6.47 -28.27 -30.40
CA PRO A 516 5.11 -28.13 -30.88
C PRO A 516 4.06 -28.37 -29.79
N GLU A 517 2.86 -27.83 -29.99
CA GLU A 517 1.70 -28.05 -29.13
C GLU A 517 1.41 -29.57 -28.90
N PRO A 518 1.02 -29.98 -27.68
CA PRO A 518 0.67 -29.17 -26.50
C PRO A 518 1.86 -28.78 -25.61
N ASN A 519 3.10 -29.07 -26.02
CA ASN A 519 4.30 -28.83 -25.21
C ASN A 519 4.76 -27.37 -25.31
N THR A 520 3.89 -26.44 -24.92
CA THR A 520 4.15 -25.00 -24.90
C THR A 520 5.46 -24.67 -24.19
N THR A 521 6.27 -23.83 -24.84
CA THR A 521 7.52 -23.36 -24.24
C THR A 521 7.19 -22.14 -23.38
N THR A 522 7.16 -22.31 -22.06
CA THR A 522 6.97 -21.22 -21.10
C THR A 522 8.30 -20.86 -20.46
N ILE A 523 8.71 -19.60 -20.60
CA ILE A 523 9.88 -19.03 -19.93
C ILE A 523 9.38 -18.14 -18.80
N LEU A 524 9.77 -18.47 -17.57
CA LEU A 524 9.53 -17.65 -16.39
C LEU A 524 10.84 -16.96 -15.98
N LEU A 525 10.85 -15.63 -16.03
CA LEU A 525 11.95 -14.81 -15.55
C LEU A 525 11.51 -14.07 -14.29
N ASP A 526 12.27 -14.27 -13.20
CA ASP A 526 12.18 -13.42 -12.02
C ASP A 526 13.00 -12.15 -12.28
N LEU A 527 12.34 -10.99 -12.22
CA LEU A 527 12.98 -9.70 -12.48
C LEU A 527 13.52 -9.06 -11.21
N ASN A 528 13.40 -9.70 -10.04
CA ASN A 528 13.98 -9.20 -8.81
C ASN A 528 15.51 -9.03 -8.95
N GLY A 529 16.02 -7.84 -8.63
CA GLY A 529 17.42 -7.47 -8.73
C GLY A 529 17.87 -7.02 -10.13
N TYR A 530 16.98 -7.05 -11.14
CA TYR A 530 17.24 -6.41 -12.43
C TYR A 530 17.07 -4.89 -12.32
N THR A 531 17.79 -4.15 -13.15
CA THR A 531 17.64 -2.71 -13.35
C THR A 531 16.95 -2.47 -14.69
N LEU A 532 15.85 -1.74 -14.67
CA LEU A 532 15.11 -1.29 -15.85
C LEU A 532 15.67 0.04 -16.35
N HIS A 533 16.07 0.09 -17.62
CA HIS A 533 16.52 1.28 -18.35
C HIS A 533 15.58 1.55 -19.54
N PRO A 534 14.39 2.11 -19.32
CA PRO A 534 13.41 2.24 -20.38
C PRO A 534 13.84 3.31 -21.40
N ASN A 535 13.54 3.11 -22.68
CA ASN A 535 13.76 4.15 -23.68
C ASN A 535 12.71 5.24 -23.50
N THR A 536 13.14 6.50 -23.50
CA THR A 536 12.24 7.65 -23.40
C THR A 536 12.16 8.41 -24.71
N VAL A 537 10.94 8.64 -25.18
CA VAL A 537 10.63 9.51 -26.32
C VAL A 537 9.85 10.72 -25.80
N ASP A 538 10.47 11.90 -25.86
CA ASP A 538 9.79 13.14 -25.47
C ASP A 538 8.76 13.53 -26.54
N VAL A 539 7.49 13.69 -26.14
CA VAL A 539 6.36 14.05 -27.02
C VAL A 539 6.16 15.56 -27.04
N SER A 540 6.30 16.21 -25.88
CA SER A 540 6.25 17.67 -25.72
C SER A 540 7.10 18.11 -24.53
N ALA A 541 7.14 19.41 -24.23
CA ALA A 541 7.92 19.94 -23.11
C ALA A 541 7.58 19.28 -21.75
N ASP A 542 6.33 18.86 -21.56
CA ASP A 542 5.82 18.30 -20.30
C ASP A 542 5.24 16.87 -20.46
N SER A 543 5.56 16.15 -21.56
CA SER A 543 5.02 14.81 -21.80
C SER A 543 6.02 13.91 -22.53
N PHE A 544 6.07 12.65 -22.11
CA PHE A 544 6.99 11.62 -22.61
C PHE A 544 6.25 10.28 -22.75
N ASN A 545 6.77 9.40 -23.60
CA ASN A 545 6.41 7.98 -23.64
C ASN A 545 7.63 7.14 -23.29
N GLN A 546 7.43 6.03 -22.59
CA GLN A 546 8.50 5.08 -22.29
C GLN A 546 8.16 3.68 -22.80
N ASN A 547 9.15 3.01 -23.35
CA ASN A 547 9.01 1.64 -23.84
C ASN A 547 10.29 0.82 -23.59
N ILE A 548 10.13 -0.49 -23.70
CA ILE A 548 11.19 -1.49 -23.69
C ILE A 548 11.16 -2.16 -25.06
N THR A 549 12.31 -2.43 -25.65
CA THR A 549 12.38 -3.10 -26.95
C THR A 549 12.59 -4.60 -26.78
N TYR A 550 12.11 -5.40 -27.71
CA TYR A 550 12.49 -6.79 -27.81
C TYR A 550 12.85 -7.14 -29.25
N THR A 551 13.79 -8.07 -29.41
CA THR A 551 14.09 -8.72 -30.68
C THR A 551 13.94 -10.22 -30.51
N SER A 552 13.10 -10.84 -31.34
CA SER A 552 12.86 -12.27 -31.38
C SER A 552 13.42 -12.80 -32.70
N THR A 553 14.27 -13.81 -32.65
CA THR A 553 14.82 -14.49 -33.84
C THR A 553 14.52 -15.98 -33.75
N VAL A 554 13.73 -16.50 -34.69
CA VAL A 554 13.46 -17.94 -34.81
C VAL A 554 14.31 -18.52 -35.93
N VAL A 555 15.12 -19.53 -35.62
CA VAL A 555 15.99 -20.22 -36.59
C VAL A 555 15.47 -21.63 -36.79
N VAL A 556 15.02 -21.92 -38.01
CA VAL A 556 14.58 -23.27 -38.40
C VAL A 556 15.81 -24.12 -38.76
N PRO A 557 15.91 -25.39 -38.31
CA PRO A 557 17.07 -26.22 -38.61
C PRO A 557 17.14 -26.57 -40.10
N SER A 558 18.26 -26.23 -40.74
CA SER A 558 18.51 -26.52 -42.16
C SER A 558 19.18 -27.88 -42.38
N GLY A 559 18.94 -28.53 -43.51
CA GLY A 559 19.65 -29.75 -43.93
C GLY A 559 19.23 -31.03 -43.22
N VAL A 560 18.14 -30.99 -42.46
CA VAL A 560 17.55 -32.13 -41.75
C VAL A 560 16.09 -32.30 -42.16
N ILE A 561 15.57 -33.52 -42.03
CA ILE A 561 14.17 -33.81 -42.32
C ILE A 561 13.32 -33.39 -41.13
N THR A 562 12.30 -32.56 -41.40
CA THR A 562 11.38 -32.05 -40.40
C THR A 562 9.98 -31.96 -41.00
N ALA A 563 8.94 -32.10 -40.16
CA ALA A 563 7.55 -31.97 -40.56
C ALA A 563 6.97 -30.64 -40.07
N TYR A 564 6.34 -29.92 -40.99
CA TYR A 564 5.75 -28.60 -40.78
C TYR A 564 4.29 -28.57 -41.24
N ASP A 565 3.46 -27.88 -40.47
CA ASP A 565 2.21 -27.29 -40.95
C ASP A 565 2.54 -25.87 -41.44
N LEU A 566 2.52 -25.68 -42.76
CA LEU A 566 2.85 -24.40 -43.39
C LEU A 566 1.74 -23.35 -43.18
N GLN A 567 0.60 -23.73 -42.61
CA GLN A 567 -0.44 -22.81 -42.15
C GLN A 567 -0.29 -22.47 -40.65
N GLY A 568 0.60 -23.15 -39.94
CA GLY A 568 0.92 -22.88 -38.55
C GLY A 568 1.77 -21.61 -38.36
N ALA A 569 1.98 -21.26 -37.09
CA ALA A 569 2.74 -20.09 -36.69
C ALA A 569 3.54 -20.35 -35.40
N TYR A 570 4.49 -19.45 -35.15
CA TYR A 570 5.17 -19.25 -33.88
C TYR A 570 4.52 -18.04 -33.20
N ASP A 571 3.58 -18.28 -32.28
CA ASP A 571 2.94 -17.23 -31.50
C ASP A 571 3.70 -17.03 -30.19
N VAL A 572 4.02 -15.78 -29.85
CA VAL A 572 4.76 -15.43 -28.64
C VAL A 572 3.99 -14.40 -27.85
N ASP A 573 3.69 -14.74 -26.60
CA ASP A 573 3.00 -13.91 -25.62
C ASP A 573 3.97 -13.50 -24.52
N ILE A 574 4.38 -12.23 -24.51
CA ILE A 574 5.20 -11.63 -23.46
C ILE A 574 4.29 -10.90 -22.47
N ASN A 575 4.28 -11.38 -21.23
CA ASN A 575 3.52 -10.80 -20.12
C ASN A 575 4.47 -10.35 -19.03
N VAL A 576 4.59 -9.03 -18.87
CA VAL A 576 5.35 -8.40 -17.78
C VAL A 576 4.37 -8.05 -16.68
N SER A 577 4.55 -8.64 -15.50
CA SER A 577 3.71 -8.32 -14.34
C SER A 577 3.98 -6.91 -13.82
N GLU A 578 3.18 -6.48 -12.83
CA GLU A 578 3.42 -5.20 -12.16
C GLU A 578 4.84 -5.18 -11.57
N LEU A 579 5.62 -4.15 -11.92
CA LEU A 579 6.98 -3.98 -11.41
C LEU A 579 6.97 -3.05 -10.22
N ILE A 580 7.62 -3.49 -9.14
CA ILE A 580 7.87 -2.72 -7.91
C ILE A 580 9.37 -2.50 -7.80
N PHE A 581 9.77 -1.31 -7.37
CA PHE A 581 11.17 -0.89 -7.32
C PHE A 581 11.66 -0.68 -5.88
N SER A 582 12.95 -0.90 -5.64
CA SER A 582 13.63 -0.50 -4.40
C SER A 582 14.35 0.85 -4.55
N GLU A 583 14.77 1.17 -5.76
CA GLU A 583 15.50 2.40 -6.08
C GLU A 583 15.05 2.88 -7.46
N VAL A 584 14.69 4.16 -7.58
CA VAL A 584 14.26 4.75 -8.86
C VAL A 584 15.01 6.05 -9.08
N THR A 585 15.63 6.19 -10.24
CA THR A 585 16.22 7.44 -10.71
C THR A 585 15.38 8.00 -11.85
N GLY A 586 14.98 9.26 -11.77
CA GLY A 586 14.11 9.89 -12.76
C GLY A 586 13.58 11.26 -12.36
N TYR A 587 12.55 11.71 -13.07
CA TYR A 587 11.80 12.93 -12.79
C TYR A 587 10.43 12.56 -12.24
N PHE A 588 10.15 13.00 -11.01
CA PHE A 588 8.99 12.54 -10.27
C PHE A 588 7.88 13.58 -10.28
N VAL A 589 6.68 13.11 -10.64
CA VAL A 589 5.45 13.87 -10.45
C VAL A 589 4.66 13.10 -9.42
N GLN A 590 4.64 13.62 -8.20
CA GLN A 590 3.86 13.06 -7.10
C GLN A 590 3.04 14.17 -6.44
N ASP A 591 1.88 13.78 -5.92
CA ASP A 591 1.11 14.64 -5.04
C ASP A 591 1.93 14.94 -3.78
N ALA A 592 1.72 16.13 -3.20
CA ALA A 592 2.43 16.49 -1.99
C ALA A 592 2.02 15.53 -0.84
N ILE A 593 3.01 14.98 -0.14
CA ILE A 593 2.81 14.06 0.98
C ILE A 593 2.40 14.90 2.19
N VAL A 594 1.18 14.70 2.65
CA VAL A 594 0.60 15.50 3.74
C VAL A 594 0.43 14.63 4.96
N ASP A 595 1.11 14.99 6.05
CA ASP A 595 0.84 14.40 7.35
C ASP A 595 0.24 15.45 8.29
N ARG A 596 -0.61 14.97 9.21
CA ARG A 596 -1.30 15.79 10.21
C ARG A 596 -1.24 15.06 11.53
N ASN A 597 -0.73 15.75 12.52
CA ASN A 597 -0.59 15.19 13.84
C ASN A 597 -0.76 16.30 14.88
N VAL A 598 -0.82 15.91 16.15
CA VAL A 598 -1.15 16.78 17.27
C VAL A 598 -0.06 16.71 18.32
N ILE A 599 0.21 17.84 18.95
CA ILE A 599 0.96 17.90 20.20
C ILE A 599 -0.08 17.99 21.31
N THR A 600 -0.23 16.93 22.10
CA THR A 600 -1.12 16.91 23.25
C THR A 600 -0.46 17.63 24.42
N LEU A 601 -1.17 18.60 24.98
CA LEU A 601 -0.83 19.29 26.22
C LEU A 601 -1.53 18.54 27.36
N GLU A 602 -0.81 17.63 28.01
CA GLU A 602 -1.28 16.85 29.16
C GLU A 602 -1.24 17.68 30.46
N GLU A 603 -1.84 18.87 30.41
CA GLU A 603 -1.82 19.82 31.51
C GLU A 603 -3.20 19.95 32.15
N ALA A 604 -3.22 20.04 33.48
CA ALA A 604 -4.42 20.37 34.23
C ALA A 604 -4.87 21.83 33.95
N THR A 605 -3.93 22.69 33.56
CA THR A 605 -4.21 24.04 33.05
C THR A 605 -4.71 23.94 31.60
N LYS A 606 -5.88 24.51 31.30
CA LYS A 606 -6.47 24.60 29.95
C LYS A 606 -6.41 26.03 29.44
N ILE A 607 -5.72 26.23 28.32
CA ILE A 607 -5.42 27.53 27.70
C ILE A 607 -6.48 27.88 26.65
N ASP A 608 -7.12 29.03 26.77
CA ASP A 608 -7.89 29.66 25.67
C ASP A 608 -6.94 30.47 24.78
N GLU A 609 -6.23 31.39 25.40
CA GLU A 609 -5.27 32.29 24.77
C GLU A 609 -4.09 32.53 25.72
N ALA A 610 -2.87 32.36 25.22
CA ALA A 610 -1.66 32.64 25.98
C ALA A 610 -0.62 33.39 25.14
N PHE A 611 0.06 34.35 25.77
CA PHE A 611 1.12 35.13 25.15
C PHE A 611 2.47 34.66 25.66
N PHE A 612 3.37 34.30 24.76
CA PHE A 612 4.70 33.81 25.12
C PHE A 612 5.56 34.96 25.64
N ASN A 613 6.25 34.71 26.75
CA ASN A 613 7.38 35.51 27.22
C ASN A 613 8.70 34.93 26.66
N THR A 614 8.84 33.60 26.71
CA THR A 614 9.88 32.83 26.02
C THR A 614 9.28 31.57 25.43
N GLY A 615 9.89 31.05 24.35
CA GLY A 615 9.50 29.77 23.78
C GLY A 615 10.13 29.57 22.40
N GLU A 616 10.46 28.33 22.09
CA GLU A 616 11.06 27.92 20.82
C GLU A 616 10.35 26.68 20.28
N LEU A 617 10.06 26.68 18.99
CA LEU A 617 9.68 25.47 18.25
C LEU A 617 10.91 24.99 17.49
N ALA A 618 11.52 23.90 17.94
CA ALA A 618 12.61 23.24 17.27
C ALA A 618 12.07 22.12 16.36
N LEU A 619 12.50 22.12 15.11
CA LEU A 619 12.19 21.10 14.12
C LEU A 619 13.51 20.44 13.70
N SER A 620 13.62 19.13 13.89
CA SER A 620 14.76 18.33 13.40
C SER A 620 14.26 17.37 12.34
N ILE A 621 14.76 17.52 11.11
CA ILE A 621 14.31 16.74 9.95
C ILE A 621 15.48 15.95 9.38
N THR A 622 15.31 14.63 9.27
CA THR A 622 16.30 13.73 8.68
C THR A 622 15.74 13.12 7.41
N ASN A 623 16.42 13.35 6.29
CA ASN A 623 15.96 12.90 4.98
C ASN A 623 16.58 11.55 4.59
N HIS A 624 15.86 10.44 4.78
CA HIS A 624 16.35 9.12 4.35
C HIS A 624 15.93 8.74 2.92
N ILE A 625 15.06 9.49 2.25
CA ILE A 625 14.62 9.15 0.88
C ILE A 625 15.68 9.44 -0.18
N GLY A 626 16.73 10.20 0.16
CA GLY A 626 17.89 10.45 -0.72
C GLY A 626 17.65 11.47 -1.84
N ALA A 627 16.59 12.28 -1.74
CA ALA A 627 16.22 13.27 -2.74
C ALA A 627 15.95 14.65 -2.14
N VAL A 628 16.22 15.70 -2.91
CA VAL A 628 15.87 17.09 -2.55
C VAL A 628 14.35 17.20 -2.37
N ALA A 629 13.90 17.82 -1.29
CA ALA A 629 12.48 18.01 -1.01
C ALA A 629 12.24 19.34 -0.29
N ALA A 630 11.04 19.88 -0.39
CA ALA A 630 10.63 21.03 0.42
C ALA A 630 9.56 20.58 1.42
N VAL A 631 9.81 20.83 2.71
CA VAL A 631 8.87 20.56 3.81
C VAL A 631 8.22 21.87 4.22
N LYS A 632 6.92 21.99 3.97
CA LYS A 632 6.09 23.10 4.42
C LYS A 632 5.40 22.72 5.72
N PHE A 633 5.86 23.28 6.83
CA PHE A 633 5.31 23.05 8.16
C PHE A 633 4.32 24.16 8.54
N ARG A 634 3.15 23.78 9.06
CA ARG A 634 2.11 24.72 9.49
C ARG A 634 1.54 24.30 10.84
N VAL A 635 1.43 25.22 11.79
CA VAL A 635 0.78 24.99 13.09
C VAL A 635 -0.39 25.96 13.21
N THR A 636 -1.59 25.45 13.50
CA THR A 636 -2.82 26.26 13.40
C THR A 636 -3.00 27.18 14.61
N GLU A 637 -2.67 26.68 15.80
CA GLU A 637 -2.92 27.30 17.11
C GLU A 637 -1.82 28.30 17.50
N LEU A 638 -0.65 28.25 16.84
CA LEU A 638 0.39 29.28 16.97
C LEU A 638 0.11 30.42 15.99
N VAL A 639 -0.45 31.51 16.49
CA VAL A 639 -0.90 32.66 15.67
C VAL A 639 0.03 33.85 15.84
N ASN A 640 0.53 34.40 14.74
CA ASN A 640 1.38 35.59 14.80
C ASN A 640 0.59 36.82 15.28
N ILE A 641 1.12 37.54 16.26
CA ILE A 641 0.42 38.63 16.96
C ILE A 641 0.12 39.81 16.02
N ALA A 642 1.01 40.11 15.06
CA ALA A 642 0.87 41.27 14.17
C ALA A 642 -0.04 41.00 12.97
N THR A 643 0.02 39.80 12.41
CA THR A 643 -0.68 39.44 11.16
C THR A 643 -1.96 38.63 11.38
N ASN A 644 -2.13 38.05 12.57
CA ASN A 644 -3.23 37.14 12.91
C ASN A 644 -3.32 35.92 11.96
N LEU A 645 -2.18 35.48 11.42
CA LEU A 645 -2.06 34.28 10.59
C LEU A 645 -1.36 33.16 11.38
N PRO A 646 -1.73 31.90 11.17
CA PRO A 646 -1.04 30.75 11.77
C PRO A 646 0.42 30.65 11.31
N LEU A 647 1.26 30.03 12.14
CA LEU A 647 2.66 29.74 11.83
C LEU A 647 2.74 28.92 10.54
N GLN A 648 3.56 29.39 9.59
CA GLN A 648 3.94 28.66 8.40
C GLN A 648 5.43 28.83 8.15
N HIS A 649 6.15 27.73 8.01
CA HIS A 649 7.58 27.70 7.76
C HIS A 649 7.89 26.73 6.61
N THR A 650 8.99 26.94 5.88
CA THR A 650 9.37 26.09 4.74
C THR A 650 10.85 25.78 4.84
N ILE A 651 11.15 24.49 4.86
CA ILE A 651 12.49 23.93 5.05
C ILE A 651 12.86 23.21 3.77
N ASN A 652 14.01 23.54 3.19
CA ASN A 652 14.51 22.87 1.99
C ASN A 652 15.49 21.78 2.42
N LEU A 653 15.15 20.54 2.12
CA LEU A 653 15.99 19.36 2.36
C LEU A 653 16.90 19.10 1.17
N THR A 654 18.15 18.72 1.45
CA THR A 654 19.07 18.17 0.46
C THR A 654 18.94 16.66 0.38
N ASP A 655 19.61 16.03 -0.59
CA ASP A 655 19.77 14.57 -0.72
C ASP A 655 20.63 13.92 0.38
N ASN A 656 21.27 14.72 1.23
CA ASN A 656 22.03 14.27 2.39
C ASN A 656 21.12 13.83 3.55
N THR A 657 21.55 12.79 4.26
CA THR A 657 20.91 12.24 5.47
C THR A 657 21.28 12.98 6.75
N ASP A 658 22.13 14.01 6.71
CA ASP A 658 22.44 14.81 7.89
C ASP A 658 21.17 15.54 8.40
N PRO A 659 20.87 15.50 9.71
CA PRO A 659 19.68 16.12 10.26
C PRO A 659 19.76 17.65 10.14
N ILE A 660 18.71 18.25 9.59
CA ILE A 660 18.53 19.70 9.52
C ILE A 660 17.73 20.13 10.74
N VAL A 661 18.32 20.98 11.58
CA VAL A 661 17.69 21.53 12.78
C VAL A 661 17.37 23.01 12.57
N GLU A 662 16.09 23.36 12.63
CA GLU A 662 15.57 24.72 12.55
C GLU A 662 14.93 25.12 13.88
N ILE A 663 15.25 26.31 14.39
CA ILE A 663 14.71 26.84 15.66
C ILE A 663 13.89 28.08 15.35
N ILE A 664 12.60 28.01 15.64
CA ILE A 664 11.64 29.09 15.40
C ILE A 664 11.30 29.76 16.75
N PRO A 665 11.71 31.02 16.99
CA PRO A 665 11.35 31.72 18.22
C PRO A 665 9.86 32.09 18.23
N LEU A 666 9.19 31.87 19.35
CA LEU A 666 7.74 32.04 19.50
C LEU A 666 7.32 33.42 20.06
N ASN A 667 8.27 34.33 20.28
CA ASN A 667 8.02 35.65 20.89
C ASN A 667 7.01 36.53 20.12
N ASP A 668 6.93 36.37 18.80
CA ASP A 668 6.00 37.10 17.93
C ASP A 668 4.65 36.36 17.75
N TYR A 669 4.46 35.24 18.45
CA TYR A 669 3.30 34.38 18.37
C TYR A 669 2.52 34.39 19.69
N LYS A 670 1.25 33.99 19.60
CA LYS A 670 0.40 33.64 20.73
C LYS A 670 -0.18 32.25 20.49
N LEU A 671 -0.46 31.53 21.57
CA LEU A 671 -1.13 30.24 21.52
C LEU A 671 -2.64 30.48 21.67
N VAL A 672 -3.44 29.97 20.74
CA VAL A 672 -4.91 30.09 20.76
C VAL A 672 -5.52 28.71 20.56
N ILE A 673 -6.19 28.19 21.58
CA ILE A 673 -6.82 26.87 21.56
C ILE A 673 -8.28 27.02 22.04
N PRO A 674 -9.28 26.72 21.21
CA PRO A 674 -10.68 26.87 21.62
C PRO A 674 -11.04 26.04 22.85
N LEU A 675 -11.50 26.68 23.93
CA LEU A 675 -12.00 25.98 25.12
C LEU A 675 -13.42 25.44 24.91
N THR A 676 -13.54 24.21 24.42
CA THR A 676 -14.85 23.54 24.26
C THR A 676 -15.13 22.46 25.30
N ASP A 677 -14.09 21.87 25.92
CA ASP A 677 -14.19 20.81 26.93
C ASP A 677 -13.04 20.93 27.94
N PHE A 678 -13.36 21.12 29.22
CA PHE A 678 -12.38 21.23 30.30
C PHE A 678 -11.88 19.85 30.81
N THR A 679 -12.45 18.76 30.32
CA THR A 679 -12.11 17.39 30.75
C THR A 679 -11.16 16.67 29.80
N ALA A 680 -10.90 17.25 28.63
CA ALA A 680 -10.01 16.70 27.60
C ALA A 680 -8.64 17.40 27.61
N ASP A 681 -7.60 16.70 27.15
CA ASP A 681 -6.30 17.29 26.87
C ASP A 681 -6.39 18.22 25.66
N GLN A 682 -5.57 19.27 25.66
CA GLN A 682 -5.59 20.24 24.58
C GLN A 682 -4.61 19.83 23.49
N GLU A 683 -4.98 20.04 22.24
CA GLU A 683 -4.19 19.58 21.10
C GLU A 683 -3.74 20.79 20.27
N ILE A 684 -2.44 20.85 19.97
CA ILE A 684 -1.87 21.76 18.98
C ILE A 684 -1.73 20.98 17.67
N HIS A 685 -2.50 21.37 16.65
CA HIS A 685 -2.53 20.69 15.37
C HIS A 685 -1.47 21.26 14.43
N TYR A 686 -0.62 20.36 13.94
CA TYR A 686 0.33 20.69 12.89
C TYR A 686 0.11 19.86 11.63
N ARG A 687 0.50 20.45 10.51
CA ARG A 687 0.45 19.84 9.19
C ARG A 687 1.81 19.98 8.53
N SER A 688 2.45 18.85 8.27
CA SER A 688 3.64 18.76 7.43
C SER A 688 3.23 18.47 5.99
N THR A 689 3.88 19.10 5.03
CA THR A 689 3.66 18.83 3.60
C THR A 689 4.99 18.75 2.89
N VAL A 690 5.36 17.56 2.44
CA VAL A 690 6.55 17.32 1.64
C VAL A 690 6.19 17.42 0.17
N SER A 691 6.97 18.19 -0.59
CA SER A 691 6.85 18.26 -2.04
C SER A 691 8.20 18.05 -2.70
N LEU A 692 8.24 17.21 -3.74
CA LEU A 692 9.41 16.96 -4.57
C LEU A 692 9.41 17.91 -5.78
N PRO A 693 10.57 18.42 -6.22
CA PRO A 693 10.68 19.15 -7.48
C PRO A 693 10.47 18.22 -8.68
N SER A 694 9.61 18.59 -9.62
CA SER A 694 9.31 17.78 -10.81
C SER A 694 10.25 18.01 -12.00
N ASP A 695 11.05 19.08 -11.96
CA ASP A 695 11.93 19.54 -13.04
C ASP A 695 13.40 19.12 -12.84
N GLN A 696 13.68 18.36 -11.78
CA GLN A 696 15.02 17.89 -11.44
C GLN A 696 15.07 16.36 -11.43
N GLU A 697 16.13 15.79 -12.01
CA GLU A 697 16.41 14.36 -11.89
C GLU A 697 16.94 14.03 -10.49
N MET A 698 16.40 12.97 -9.90
CA MET A 698 16.72 12.54 -8.54
C MET A 698 16.72 11.02 -8.44
N THR A 699 17.34 10.49 -7.39
CA THR A 699 17.27 9.07 -7.02
C THR A 699 16.47 8.94 -5.74
N LEU A 700 15.38 8.20 -5.79
CA LEU A 700 14.51 7.88 -4.66
C LEU A 700 14.75 6.45 -4.19
N PHE A 701 14.96 6.29 -2.89
CA PHE A 701 14.99 4.98 -2.23
C PHE A 701 13.60 4.64 -1.70
N ILE A 702 12.91 3.72 -2.38
CA ILE A 702 11.53 3.35 -2.04
C ILE A 702 11.53 2.52 -0.75
N GLY A 703 10.66 2.88 0.19
CA GLY A 703 10.59 2.30 1.53
C GLY A 703 11.40 3.03 2.59
N ASN A 704 12.16 4.07 2.22
CA ASN A 704 12.76 5.00 3.19
C ASN A 704 11.78 6.14 3.55
N GLU A 705 12.03 6.83 4.65
CA GLU A 705 11.13 7.83 5.22
C GLU A 705 11.85 9.15 5.53
N ILE A 706 11.11 10.25 5.57
CA ILE A 706 11.57 11.53 6.13
C ILE A 706 11.13 11.56 7.59
N ASP A 707 12.09 11.54 8.50
CA ASP A 707 11.83 11.61 9.94
C ASP A 707 11.79 13.07 10.38
N VAL A 708 10.76 13.43 11.14
CA VAL A 708 10.55 14.79 11.66
C VAL A 708 10.32 14.71 13.17
N ASP A 709 11.26 15.28 13.92
CA ASP A 709 11.11 15.54 15.35
C ASP A 709 10.66 17.00 15.56
N VAL A 710 9.61 17.15 16.35
CA VAL A 710 9.00 18.44 16.73
C VAL A 710 9.15 18.60 18.23
N SER A 711 9.78 19.69 18.66
CA SER A 711 9.98 20.01 20.07
C SER A 711 9.54 21.43 20.38
N LEU A 712 8.64 21.57 21.35
CA LEU A 712 8.29 22.85 21.97
C LEU A 712 9.08 22.97 23.26
N GLN A 713 10.02 23.92 23.32
CA GLN A 713 10.96 24.05 24.42
C GLN A 713 11.04 25.46 24.99
N ASN A 714 11.48 25.58 26.25
CA ASN A 714 11.69 26.86 26.94
C ASN A 714 10.41 27.73 27.04
N ILE A 715 9.25 27.11 27.22
CA ILE A 715 7.95 27.79 27.21
C ILE A 715 7.69 28.51 28.54
N SER A 716 7.54 29.83 28.48
CA SER A 716 6.99 30.66 29.55
C SER A 716 5.98 31.66 28.99
N PHE A 717 4.95 31.98 29.76
CA PHE A 717 3.91 32.92 29.34
C PHE A 717 3.95 34.23 30.12
N SER A 718 3.71 35.34 29.42
CA SER A 718 3.48 36.65 30.06
C SER A 718 2.05 36.78 30.62
N SER A 719 1.10 36.07 30.00
CA SER A 719 -0.30 36.03 30.41
C SER A 719 -0.99 34.80 29.84
N VAL A 720 -1.89 34.21 30.63
CA VAL A 720 -2.69 33.04 30.25
C VAL A 720 -4.16 33.34 30.58
N ALA A 721 -5.02 33.15 29.59
CA ALA A 721 -6.47 33.12 29.75
C ALA A 721 -6.95 31.67 29.65
N GLY A 722 -7.79 31.23 30.58
CA GLY A 722 -8.42 29.91 30.53
C GLY A 722 -8.73 29.33 31.91
N TYR A 723 -8.65 28.01 32.04
CA TYR A 723 -8.76 27.32 33.32
C TYR A 723 -7.36 27.07 33.87
N ILE A 724 -7.01 27.75 34.95
CA ILE A 724 -5.71 27.59 35.62
C ILE A 724 -5.85 26.50 36.67
N ASP A 725 -4.98 25.49 36.62
CA ASP A 725 -4.94 24.45 37.64
C ASP A 725 -4.69 25.07 39.03
N THR A 726 -5.23 24.43 40.07
CA THR A 726 -5.14 24.97 41.42
C THR A 726 -3.73 24.80 41.98
N VAL A 727 -3.01 25.92 42.07
CA VAL A 727 -1.71 25.98 42.73
C VAL A 727 -1.89 26.32 44.20
N THR A 728 -1.39 25.44 45.08
CA THR A 728 -1.37 25.70 46.52
C THR A 728 -0.02 26.28 46.93
N ILE A 729 -0.06 27.51 47.43
CA ILE A 729 1.08 28.27 47.93
C ILE A 729 1.07 28.18 49.46
N ASN A 730 2.20 27.78 50.06
CA ASN A 730 2.34 27.83 51.51
C ASN A 730 2.54 29.28 51.96
N ILE A 731 1.79 29.70 52.96
CA ILE A 731 1.94 30.99 53.62
C ILE A 731 2.90 30.76 54.79
N ASP A 732 4.08 31.37 54.69
CA ASP A 732 5.10 31.31 55.74
C ASP A 732 4.54 31.85 57.07
N SER A 733 5.07 31.32 58.18
CA SER A 733 4.61 31.72 59.50
C SER A 733 5.02 33.15 59.82
N VAL A 734 4.04 34.03 60.03
CA VAL A 734 4.24 35.40 60.50
C VAL A 734 4.03 35.43 62.00
N GLU A 735 5.05 35.86 62.76
CA GLU A 735 5.00 36.01 64.22
C GLU A 735 4.96 37.50 64.58
N GLN A 736 3.91 37.89 65.30
CA GLN A 736 3.72 39.23 65.82
C GLN A 736 3.79 39.21 67.35
N SER A 737 4.66 40.02 67.94
CA SER A 737 4.74 40.18 69.40
C SER A 737 3.66 41.14 69.90
N ILE A 738 3.00 40.78 71.00
CA ILE A 738 2.05 41.63 71.73
C ILE A 738 2.71 42.02 73.05
N THR A 739 3.17 43.26 73.13
CA THR A 739 3.83 43.80 74.34
C THR A 739 2.99 44.84 75.07
N ALA A 740 1.78 45.11 74.59
CA ALA A 740 0.99 46.27 75.00
C ALA A 740 -0.29 45.93 75.78
N LEU A 741 -0.50 44.66 76.15
CA LEU A 741 -1.56 44.32 77.10
C LEU A 741 -1.12 44.77 78.51
N PRO A 742 -1.82 45.71 79.16
CA PRO A 742 -1.43 46.23 80.48
C PRO A 742 -1.50 45.13 81.55
N GLU A 743 -0.58 45.16 82.53
CA GLU A 743 -0.62 44.26 83.69
C GLU A 743 -1.91 44.44 84.51
N GLU A 744 -2.53 45.61 84.42
CA GLU A 744 -3.83 45.97 85.02
C GLU A 744 -5.00 45.14 84.47
N LEU A 745 -4.80 44.39 83.37
CA LEU A 745 -5.76 43.39 82.86
C LEU A 745 -5.58 42.00 83.50
N ASN A 746 -4.66 41.84 84.45
CA ASN A 746 -4.56 40.61 85.25
C ASN A 746 -5.80 40.48 86.15
N GLY A 747 -6.40 39.28 86.16
CA GLY A 747 -7.68 39.05 86.85
C GLY A 747 -8.91 39.56 86.08
N ILE A 748 -8.77 39.92 84.80
CA ILE A 748 -9.87 40.40 83.94
C ILE A 748 -10.01 39.52 82.68
N ASN A 749 -11.19 38.90 82.51
CA ASN A 749 -11.54 38.08 81.34
C ASN A 749 -12.43 38.86 80.36
N LEU A 750 -11.96 39.06 79.13
CA LEU A 750 -12.65 39.84 78.09
C LEU A 750 -13.78 39.02 77.46
N ASN A 751 -14.96 39.61 77.32
CA ASN A 751 -16.11 38.93 76.72
C ASN A 751 -16.20 39.16 75.21
N SER A 752 -15.94 40.40 74.77
CA SER A 752 -16.07 40.78 73.36
C SER A 752 -14.71 41.11 72.77
N VAL A 753 -14.26 40.31 71.81
CA VAL A 753 -13.03 40.52 71.05
C VAL A 753 -13.35 40.29 69.58
N GLU A 754 -12.94 41.22 68.73
CA GLU A 754 -13.08 41.14 67.28
C GLU A 754 -11.70 41.27 66.64
N ILE A 755 -11.37 40.33 65.76
CA ILE A 755 -10.17 40.38 64.94
C ILE A 755 -10.62 40.17 63.49
N THR A 756 -10.24 41.09 62.62
CA THR A 756 -10.56 41.02 61.19
C THR A 756 -9.31 41.20 60.34
N ILE A 757 -9.31 40.61 59.13
CA ILE A 757 -8.25 40.77 58.14
C ILE A 757 -8.90 41.13 56.81
N ASN A 758 -8.51 42.25 56.23
CA ASN A 758 -8.99 42.71 54.92
C ASN A 758 -7.91 42.49 53.85
N PHE A 759 -8.17 41.61 52.89
CA PHE A 759 -7.26 41.33 51.77
C PHE A 759 -7.54 42.23 50.56
N ASP A 760 -6.49 42.65 49.88
CA ASP A 760 -6.53 43.35 48.59
C ASP A 760 -5.82 42.48 47.54
N SER A 761 -6.54 42.12 46.49
CA SER A 761 -6.07 41.25 45.42
C SER A 761 -6.65 41.70 44.09
N ASN A 762 -5.83 41.66 43.03
CA ASN A 762 -6.26 41.90 41.65
C ASN A 762 -6.17 40.62 40.78
N ILE A 763 -6.05 39.46 41.43
CA ILE A 763 -6.08 38.14 40.78
C ILE A 763 -7.53 37.85 40.36
N ASP A 764 -7.71 37.53 39.08
CA ASP A 764 -9.04 37.32 38.45
C ASP A 764 -9.50 35.85 38.51
N VAL A 765 -8.75 34.99 39.21
CA VAL A 765 -9.14 33.61 39.54
C VAL A 765 -9.41 33.48 41.05
N PRO A 766 -10.24 32.52 41.47
CA PRO A 766 -10.50 32.27 42.90
C PRO A 766 -9.23 32.05 43.72
N VAL A 767 -9.12 32.78 44.84
CA VAL A 767 -8.05 32.62 45.83
C VAL A 767 -8.67 32.17 47.14
N VAL A 768 -8.48 30.90 47.50
CA VAL A 768 -8.98 30.30 48.75
C VAL A 768 -7.86 30.26 49.78
N LEU A 769 -8.03 31.00 50.87
CA LEU A 769 -7.13 30.98 52.01
C LEU A 769 -7.57 29.91 53.01
N ASP A 770 -6.61 29.12 53.48
CA ASP A 770 -6.71 28.23 54.64
C ASP A 770 -5.69 28.71 55.68
N LEU A 771 -6.13 29.55 56.63
CA LEU A 771 -5.28 30.20 57.64
C LEU A 771 -5.49 29.58 59.02
N VAL A 772 -4.39 29.48 59.77
CA VAL A 772 -4.36 29.10 61.18
C VAL A 772 -3.71 30.23 61.97
N ILE A 773 -4.43 30.73 62.98
CA ILE A 773 -3.95 31.76 63.90
C ILE A 773 -3.76 31.14 65.28
N VAL A 774 -2.57 31.29 65.84
CA VAL A 774 -2.15 30.71 67.10
C VAL A 774 -1.70 31.80 68.04
N SER A 775 -2.27 31.85 69.23
CA SER A 775 -1.82 32.74 70.32
C SER A 775 -1.05 31.96 71.37
N LEU A 776 0.04 32.53 71.89
CA LEU A 776 0.95 31.92 72.88
C LEU A 776 1.28 32.91 73.99
N ASN A 777 1.25 32.47 75.25
CA ASN A 777 1.68 33.26 76.42
C ASN A 777 3.06 32.81 76.97
N ALA A 778 3.59 33.56 77.95
CA ALA A 778 4.90 33.29 78.57
C ALA A 778 5.00 31.91 79.25
N ASN A 779 3.86 31.34 79.65
CA ASN A 779 3.76 30.04 80.32
C ASN A 779 3.72 28.87 79.32
N GLY A 780 3.59 29.16 78.02
CA GLY A 780 3.51 28.17 76.95
C GLY A 780 2.09 27.64 76.67
N ASP A 781 1.06 28.26 77.24
CA ASP A 781 -0.33 27.95 76.89
C ASP A 781 -0.62 28.41 75.46
N ARG A 782 -1.58 27.76 74.80
CA ARG A 782 -1.88 27.94 73.37
C ARG A 782 -3.37 28.01 73.11
N ALA A 783 -3.80 28.98 72.31
CA ALA A 783 -5.14 29.06 71.72
C ALA A 783 -5.03 29.12 70.19
N GLU A 784 -5.98 28.53 69.46
CA GLU A 784 -5.94 28.39 68.01
C GLU A 784 -7.29 28.72 67.37
N SER A 785 -7.24 29.38 66.21
CA SER A 785 -8.39 29.64 65.34
C SER A 785 -8.05 29.29 63.90
N VAL A 786 -8.97 28.62 63.21
CA VAL A 786 -8.79 28.13 61.83
C VAL A 786 -9.83 28.75 60.93
N ILE A 787 -9.40 29.22 59.75
CA ILE A 787 -10.20 29.97 58.80
C ILE A 787 -10.02 29.40 57.41
N ARG A 788 -11.13 29.18 56.69
CA ARG A 788 -11.13 28.87 55.25
C ARG A 788 -12.06 29.83 54.52
N GLN A 789 -11.54 30.65 53.61
CA GLN A 789 -12.33 31.67 52.90
C GLN A 789 -11.79 31.97 51.49
N ASN A 790 -12.71 32.17 50.53
CA ASN A 790 -12.38 32.70 49.20
C ASN A 790 -12.29 34.23 49.28
N ILE A 791 -11.08 34.78 49.19
CA ILE A 791 -10.84 36.23 49.32
C ILE A 791 -11.13 37.02 48.04
N THR A 792 -11.22 36.35 46.89
CA THR A 792 -11.67 36.98 45.63
C THR A 792 -13.17 37.29 45.69
N GLU A 793 -13.96 36.45 46.38
CA GLU A 793 -15.40 36.67 46.59
C GLU A 793 -15.70 37.61 47.77
N ASN A 794 -15.01 37.40 48.90
CA ASN A 794 -15.14 38.24 50.08
C ASN A 794 -13.76 38.54 50.68
N PRO A 795 -13.23 39.76 50.51
CA PRO A 795 -11.89 40.12 50.99
C PRO A 795 -11.80 40.26 52.52
N LEU A 796 -12.92 40.45 53.22
CA LEU A 796 -12.96 40.64 54.67
C LEU A 796 -13.11 39.30 55.40
N VAL A 797 -12.07 38.91 56.12
CA VAL A 797 -11.98 37.69 56.92
C VAL A 797 -12.19 38.02 58.40
N VAL A 798 -13.15 37.38 59.06
CA VAL A 798 -13.41 37.54 60.51
C VAL A 798 -12.89 36.34 61.26
N ILE A 799 -12.08 36.54 62.30
CA ILE A 799 -11.44 35.45 63.05
C ILE A 799 -12.43 34.90 64.10
N PRO A 800 -12.81 33.61 64.01
CA PRO A 800 -13.70 33.02 65.00
C PRO A 800 -13.00 32.83 66.35
N ASN A 801 -13.77 32.87 67.43
CA ASN A 801 -13.31 32.67 68.82
C ASN A 801 -12.13 33.59 69.22
N ALA A 802 -12.07 34.81 68.68
CA ALA A 802 -10.99 35.74 68.94
C ALA A 802 -10.81 36.08 70.44
N SER A 803 -11.85 35.96 71.26
CA SER A 803 -11.76 36.15 72.71
C SER A 803 -10.90 35.11 73.40
N GLU A 804 -10.90 33.85 72.94
CA GLU A 804 -10.03 32.79 73.48
C GLU A 804 -8.55 33.06 73.17
N LEU A 805 -8.27 33.65 71.99
CA LEU A 805 -6.92 34.04 71.57
C LEU A 805 -6.33 35.13 72.48
N ILE A 806 -7.11 36.18 72.76
CA ILE A 806 -6.65 37.35 73.53
C ILE A 806 -6.73 37.14 75.06
N ASN A 807 -7.71 36.39 75.56
CA ASN A 807 -7.83 36.10 77.00
C ASN A 807 -6.69 35.24 77.55
N LEU A 808 -5.94 34.56 76.68
CA LEU A 808 -4.69 33.89 77.03
C LEU A 808 -3.62 34.86 77.57
N LYS A 809 -3.82 36.17 77.35
CA LYS A 809 -2.82 37.23 77.51
C LYS A 809 -1.55 36.87 76.74
N PRO A 810 -1.65 36.73 75.41
CA PRO A 810 -0.55 36.23 74.61
C PRO A 810 0.60 37.24 74.55
N ASP A 811 1.83 36.72 74.59
CA ASP A 811 3.05 37.48 74.25
C ASP A 811 3.22 37.58 72.73
N LYS A 812 2.64 36.62 71.99
CA LYS A 812 2.70 36.59 70.54
C LYS A 812 1.52 35.90 69.88
N ILE A 813 1.22 36.36 68.67
CA ILE A 813 0.29 35.73 67.73
C ILE A 813 1.09 35.28 66.51
N ILE A 814 0.89 34.04 66.09
CA ILE A 814 1.50 33.43 64.91
C ILE A 814 0.39 33.10 63.92
N SER A 815 0.51 33.56 62.68
CA SER A 815 -0.36 33.13 61.58
C SER A 815 0.44 32.33 60.56
N TYR A 816 -0.14 31.23 60.06
CA TYR A 816 0.41 30.44 58.96
C TYR A 816 -0.71 29.71 58.24
N GLY A 817 -0.47 29.22 57.03
CA GLY A 817 -1.53 28.56 56.28
C GLY A 817 -1.15 28.26 54.84
N THR A 818 -2.16 28.12 53.98
CA THR A 818 -1.98 27.97 52.55
C THR A 818 -2.97 28.82 51.77
N ALA A 819 -2.55 29.36 50.63
CA ALA A 819 -3.42 29.98 49.64
C ALA A 819 -3.53 29.06 48.43
N SER A 820 -4.74 28.68 48.04
CA SER A 820 -5.01 27.93 46.81
C SER A 820 -5.51 28.89 45.74
N VAL A 821 -4.79 29.00 44.63
CA VAL A 821 -5.09 29.90 43.50
C VAL A 821 -5.40 29.06 42.27
N GLY A 822 -6.62 29.13 41.74
CA GLY A 822 -7.00 28.36 40.56
C GLY A 822 -8.48 28.46 40.19
N GLY A 823 -8.79 28.19 38.92
CA GLY A 823 -10.13 28.32 38.35
C GLY A 823 -10.12 28.97 36.96
N GLU A 824 -11.32 29.26 36.44
CA GLU A 824 -11.51 29.96 35.18
C GLU A 824 -11.25 31.46 35.36
N GLY A 825 -10.38 32.04 34.52
CA GLY A 825 -10.09 33.47 34.55
C GLY A 825 -8.84 33.83 33.76
N PHE A 826 -8.35 35.05 34.00
CA PHE A 826 -7.18 35.61 33.34
C PHE A 826 -6.07 35.91 34.35
N VAL A 827 -4.89 35.30 34.13
CA VAL A 827 -3.74 35.47 35.01
C VAL A 827 -2.57 36.14 34.28
N THR A 828 -1.96 37.13 34.93
CA THR A 828 -0.73 37.79 34.48
C THR A 828 0.34 37.75 35.57
N THR A 829 1.60 37.82 35.17
CA THR A 829 2.73 37.84 36.11
C THR A 829 2.72 39.04 37.07
N ALA A 830 1.96 40.10 36.76
CA ALA A 830 1.87 41.34 37.55
C ALA A 830 0.74 41.36 38.60
N GLN A 831 -0.12 40.34 38.67
CA GLN A 831 -1.16 40.26 39.68
C GLN A 831 -0.58 39.89 41.06
N PHE A 832 -1.30 40.26 42.14
CA PHE A 832 -0.81 40.19 43.51
C PHE A 832 -1.90 39.99 44.56
N VAL A 833 -1.48 39.61 45.78
CA VAL A 833 -2.28 39.61 47.02
C VAL A 833 -1.54 40.36 48.13
N GLN A 834 -2.24 41.19 48.91
CA GLN A 834 -1.76 41.89 50.12
C GLN A 834 -2.92 42.06 51.13
N GLY A 835 -2.71 42.60 52.33
CA GLY A 835 -3.82 42.82 53.28
C GLY A 835 -3.50 43.59 54.55
N THR A 836 -4.49 43.77 55.42
CA THR A 836 -4.36 44.47 56.71
C THR A 836 -5.19 43.78 57.79
N MET A 837 -4.62 43.55 58.97
CA MET A 837 -5.26 42.92 60.13
C MET A 837 -5.59 43.96 61.20
N ASP A 838 -6.84 43.99 61.65
CA ASP A 838 -7.36 44.91 62.67
C ASP A 838 -7.81 44.11 63.91
N ILE A 839 -7.37 44.53 65.10
CA ILE A 839 -7.72 43.94 66.40
C ILE A 839 -8.51 44.98 67.20
N LEU A 840 -9.73 44.64 67.62
CA LEU A 840 -10.59 45.49 68.42
C LEU A 840 -11.13 44.74 69.65
N VAL A 841 -10.85 45.29 70.83
CA VAL A 841 -11.22 44.69 72.12
C VAL A 841 -11.95 45.72 72.99
N PRO A 842 -13.29 45.76 72.96
CA PRO A 842 -14.07 46.55 73.92
C PRO A 842 -13.86 46.08 75.36
N MET A 843 -13.73 47.02 76.30
CA MET A 843 -13.55 46.78 77.74
C MET A 843 -14.87 46.39 78.42
N SER A 844 -15.39 45.24 77.99
CA SER A 844 -16.51 44.51 78.59
C SER A 844 -15.97 43.19 79.09
N PHE A 845 -15.91 43.02 80.41
CA PHE A 845 -15.13 41.96 81.02
C PHE A 845 -15.77 41.36 82.26
N GLU A 846 -15.35 40.15 82.60
CA GLU A 846 -15.68 39.50 83.86
C GLU A 846 -14.49 39.64 84.82
N VAL A 847 -14.82 40.00 86.06
CA VAL A 847 -13.84 40.18 87.14
C VAL A 847 -13.54 38.81 87.76
N ALA A 848 -12.26 38.44 87.82
CA ALA A 848 -11.78 37.24 88.51
C ALA A 848 -11.57 37.51 90.01
N ASP A 849 -11.41 36.44 90.79
CA ASP A 849 -11.41 36.48 92.27
C ASP A 849 -10.26 37.29 92.90
N ASP A 850 -9.22 37.62 92.15
CA ASP A 850 -8.00 38.31 92.60
C ASP A 850 -7.86 39.76 92.10
N ALA A 851 -8.84 40.27 91.34
CA ALA A 851 -8.80 41.61 90.80
C ALA A 851 -8.89 42.67 91.92
N ALA A 852 -7.89 43.57 92.00
CA ALA A 852 -7.87 44.64 92.98
C ALA A 852 -7.23 45.92 92.43
N ILE A 853 -7.70 47.07 92.92
CA ILE A 853 -7.10 48.38 92.66
C ILE A 853 -6.40 48.85 93.94
N GLU A 854 -5.11 49.13 93.85
CA GLU A 854 -4.29 49.54 94.98
C GLU A 854 -3.93 51.02 94.88
N ILE A 855 -4.22 51.77 95.96
CA ILE A 855 -3.90 53.20 96.06
C ILE A 855 -2.69 53.35 96.97
N ALA A 856 -1.67 54.08 96.49
CA ALA A 856 -0.39 54.24 97.18
C ALA A 856 -0.56 54.74 98.63
N PRO A 857 0.25 54.24 99.60
CA PRO A 857 0.11 54.57 101.01
C PRO A 857 0.52 56.02 101.35
N GLU A 858 -0.23 56.68 102.25
CA GLU A 858 0.02 58.05 102.72
C GLU A 858 0.20 58.11 104.26
N LEU A 859 1.10 58.96 104.76
CA LEU A 859 1.35 59.15 106.20
C LEU A 859 0.32 60.07 106.86
N MET A 860 -0.27 59.64 107.97
CA MET A 860 -1.19 60.45 108.78
C MET A 860 -0.43 61.53 109.59
N LYS A 861 -0.96 62.76 109.68
CA LYS A 861 -0.31 63.91 110.36
C LYS A 861 -0.82 64.13 111.81
N ASP A 862 0.13 64.39 112.73
CA ASP A 862 0.01 64.39 114.21
C ASP A 862 -0.74 65.60 114.84
N ASP A 863 -2.06 65.61 114.83
CA ASP A 863 -2.89 66.48 115.71
C ASP A 863 -3.92 65.64 116.50
N ILE A 864 -3.51 64.47 117.00
CA ILE A 864 -4.36 63.53 117.74
C ILE A 864 -4.16 63.72 119.26
N PRO A 865 -5.23 63.87 120.08
CA PRO A 865 -5.11 64.01 121.54
C PRO A 865 -4.49 62.78 122.20
N ASP A 866 -3.67 63.00 123.24
CA ASP A 866 -2.96 61.92 123.96
C ASP A 866 -3.93 60.91 124.63
N GLU A 867 -5.12 61.35 125.04
CA GLU A 867 -6.20 60.49 125.56
C GLU A 867 -7.42 60.51 124.63
N LEU A 868 -7.69 59.34 124.02
CA LEU A 868 -8.77 59.12 123.06
C LEU A 868 -9.93 58.39 123.72
N GLU A 869 -11.15 58.93 123.61
CA GLU A 869 -12.38 58.27 124.09
C GLU A 869 -13.09 57.50 122.98
N GLU A 870 -13.17 58.06 121.77
CA GLU A 870 -13.92 57.49 120.65
C GLU A 870 -13.39 58.01 119.31
N ILE A 871 -13.31 57.13 118.31
CA ILE A 871 -13.00 57.46 116.91
C ILE A 871 -14.06 56.82 116.02
N ALA A 872 -14.68 57.64 115.18
CA ALA A 872 -15.58 57.20 114.12
C ALA A 872 -15.01 57.58 112.75
N LEU A 873 -14.95 56.63 111.83
CA LEU A 873 -14.57 56.83 110.43
C LEU A 873 -15.81 56.98 109.57
N TYR A 874 -15.81 58.02 108.74
CA TYR A 874 -16.83 58.33 107.75
C TYR A 874 -16.24 58.14 106.37
N ALA A 875 -16.88 57.34 105.52
CA ALA A 875 -16.55 57.21 104.12
C ALA A 875 -17.71 57.73 103.27
N ASN A 876 -17.44 58.73 102.42
CA ASN A 876 -18.32 59.14 101.34
C ASN A 876 -17.77 58.53 100.05
N LEU A 877 -18.53 57.61 99.46
CA LEU A 877 -18.16 56.87 98.27
C LEU A 877 -19.11 57.25 97.14
N GLU A 878 -18.57 57.58 95.98
CA GLU A 878 -19.33 57.78 94.74
C GLU A 878 -18.72 56.91 93.67
N ASN A 879 -19.37 55.79 93.36
CA ASN A 879 -18.95 54.83 92.35
C ASN A 879 -19.84 54.97 91.12
N GLN A 880 -19.27 55.38 89.99
CA GLN A 880 -19.95 55.41 88.69
C GLN A 880 -19.54 54.23 87.82
N PHE A 881 -18.67 53.34 88.31
CA PHE A 881 -18.36 52.10 87.61
C PHE A 881 -19.41 51.04 87.91
N GLU A 882 -19.61 50.14 86.94
CA GLU A 882 -20.50 49.00 87.09
C GLU A 882 -19.96 47.93 88.06
N PHE A 883 -18.70 47.98 88.50
CA PHE A 883 -18.13 46.98 89.42
C PHE A 883 -18.52 47.20 90.89
N ASN A 884 -18.67 46.09 91.62
CA ASN A 884 -18.86 46.04 93.07
C ASN A 884 -17.52 45.70 93.75
N GLY A 885 -17.41 45.93 95.05
CA GLY A 885 -16.19 45.58 95.77
C GLY A 885 -16.17 45.94 97.25
N PHE A 886 -15.00 45.78 97.85
CA PHE A 886 -14.71 46.22 99.21
C PHE A 886 -13.52 47.17 99.23
N ILE A 887 -13.69 48.34 99.84
CA ILE A 887 -12.61 49.29 100.10
C ILE A 887 -12.06 48.98 101.49
N ARG A 888 -10.86 48.40 101.54
CA ARG A 888 -10.13 48.17 102.78
C ARG A 888 -9.14 49.29 103.03
N VAL A 889 -9.29 49.91 104.19
CA VAL A 889 -8.34 50.89 104.71
C VAL A 889 -7.39 50.14 105.63
N LEU A 890 -6.13 50.05 105.21
CA LEU A 890 -5.07 49.31 105.88
C LEU A 890 -4.11 50.28 106.54
N GLY A 891 -3.66 49.95 107.75
CA GLY A 891 -2.75 50.74 108.57
C GLY A 891 -1.45 49.98 108.82
N ALA A 892 -0.31 50.63 108.63
CA ALA A 892 0.99 50.05 108.96
C ALA A 892 1.99 51.13 109.41
N LYS A 893 3.01 50.72 110.16
CA LYS A 893 4.10 51.61 110.58
C LYS A 893 5.14 51.87 109.49
N ASP A 894 5.22 51.00 108.48
CA ASP A 894 6.16 51.07 107.37
C ASP A 894 5.43 50.72 106.06
N THR A 895 5.69 51.47 104.99
CA THR A 895 5.07 51.24 103.68
C THR A 895 5.49 49.90 103.05
N LEU A 896 6.63 49.33 103.47
CA LEU A 896 7.08 48.01 103.02
C LEU A 896 6.17 46.86 103.47
N TYR A 897 5.36 47.06 104.51
CA TYR A 897 4.44 46.02 104.98
C TYR A 897 3.22 45.83 104.06
N PHE A 898 2.97 46.76 103.14
CA PHE A 898 1.92 46.63 102.15
C PHE A 898 2.30 45.77 100.93
N LEU A 899 3.58 45.38 100.79
CA LEU A 899 4.01 44.51 99.70
C LEU A 899 3.45 43.09 99.88
N ALA A 900 3.01 42.47 98.79
CA ALA A 900 2.39 41.13 98.79
C ALA A 900 3.26 40.04 99.45
N ASP A 901 4.59 40.18 99.39
CA ASP A 901 5.56 39.22 99.93
C ASP A 901 6.08 39.59 101.34
N SER A 902 5.49 40.59 102.00
CA SER A 902 5.92 41.02 103.33
C SER A 902 5.69 39.92 104.38
N PRO A 903 6.67 39.61 105.25
CA PRO A 903 6.50 38.65 106.35
C PRO A 903 5.60 39.18 107.48
N ILE A 904 5.23 40.46 107.44
CA ILE A 904 4.35 41.14 108.39
C ILE A 904 3.22 41.79 107.59
N ALA A 905 1.98 41.37 107.88
CA ALA A 905 0.79 41.91 107.22
C ALA A 905 0.38 43.26 107.83
N PRO A 906 -0.19 44.19 107.04
CA PRO A 906 -0.74 45.44 107.56
C PRO A 906 -2.03 45.17 108.34
N ASP A 907 -2.32 46.03 109.32
CA ASP A 907 -3.55 45.93 110.11
C ASP A 907 -4.74 46.52 109.33
N THR A 908 -5.93 45.93 109.47
CA THR A 908 -7.14 46.48 108.84
C THR A 908 -7.80 47.48 109.77
N ILE A 909 -7.82 48.75 109.37
CA ILE A 909 -8.46 49.84 110.12
C ILE A 909 -9.97 49.80 109.87
N ALA A 910 -10.39 49.69 108.62
CA ALA A 910 -11.80 49.67 108.24
C ALA A 910 -12.02 48.97 106.91
N THR A 911 -13.25 48.51 106.68
CA THR A 911 -13.69 47.97 105.40
C THR A 911 -15.04 48.56 105.06
N PHE A 912 -15.14 49.22 103.91
CA PHE A 912 -16.35 49.83 103.39
C PHE A 912 -16.84 49.07 102.17
N GLN A 913 -18.16 48.98 102.00
CA GLN A 913 -18.73 48.32 100.83
C GLN A 913 -18.83 49.29 99.66
N LEU A 914 -18.38 48.86 98.47
CA LEU A 914 -18.45 49.63 97.25
C LEU A 914 -19.57 49.12 96.36
N ILE A 915 -20.70 49.83 96.30
CA ILE A 915 -21.87 49.41 95.51
C ILE A 915 -21.78 50.02 94.10
N PRO A 916 -22.06 49.26 93.01
CA PRO A 916 -22.07 49.77 91.63
C PRO A 916 -23.00 50.98 91.44
N ASP A 917 -22.63 51.90 90.55
CA ASP A 917 -23.45 53.03 90.09
C ASP A 917 -24.21 53.79 91.19
N SER A 918 -23.55 54.01 92.32
CA SER A 918 -24.20 54.55 93.51
C SER A 918 -23.29 55.48 94.31
N SER A 919 -23.93 56.39 95.05
CA SER A 919 -23.27 57.16 96.09
C SER A 919 -23.74 56.68 97.46
N SER A 920 -22.79 56.33 98.33
CA SER A 920 -23.06 55.86 99.69
C SER A 920 -22.26 56.66 100.73
N GLN A 921 -22.79 56.71 101.95
CA GLN A 921 -22.07 57.22 103.10
C GLN A 921 -22.13 56.18 104.21
N GLU A 922 -20.96 55.71 104.64
CA GLU A 922 -20.81 54.71 105.70
C GLU A 922 -20.08 55.29 106.91
N VAL A 923 -20.42 54.77 108.10
CA VAL A 923 -19.80 55.16 109.37
C VAL A 923 -19.40 53.91 110.13
N ILE A 924 -18.13 53.84 110.53
CA ILE A 924 -17.57 52.73 111.32
C ILE A 924 -16.96 53.30 112.59
N PHE A 925 -17.37 52.77 113.74
CA PHE A 925 -16.76 53.09 115.03
C PHE A 925 -15.61 52.12 115.28
N LEU A 926 -14.43 52.66 115.60
CA LEU A 926 -13.24 51.85 115.87
C LEU A 926 -13.33 51.23 117.28
N ASP A 927 -12.82 50.01 117.43
CA ASP A 927 -12.70 49.36 118.73
C ASP A 927 -11.34 49.67 119.42
N GLU A 928 -11.14 49.21 120.66
CA GLU A 928 -9.91 49.45 121.42
C GLU A 928 -8.62 48.96 120.74
N SER A 929 -8.69 47.88 119.95
CA SER A 929 -7.52 47.38 119.22
C SER A 929 -7.17 48.26 118.02
N GLN A 930 -8.19 48.80 117.36
CA GLN A 930 -8.05 49.74 116.27
C GLN A 930 -7.67 51.15 116.77
N PHE A 931 -8.16 51.58 117.94
CA PHE A 931 -7.75 52.82 118.61
C PHE A 931 -6.25 52.86 118.87
N ALA A 932 -5.67 51.73 119.29
CA ALA A 932 -4.25 51.64 119.58
C ALA A 932 -3.35 51.80 118.35
N LEU A 933 -3.90 51.72 117.12
CA LEU A 933 -3.11 51.95 115.89
C LEU A 933 -2.82 53.45 115.66
N PHE A 934 -3.59 54.35 116.30
CA PHE A 934 -3.48 55.81 116.11
C PHE A 934 -2.59 56.51 117.14
N THR A 935 -1.96 55.77 118.08
CA THR A 935 -1.08 56.36 119.10
C THR A 935 0.36 56.60 118.62
N ASP A 936 0.75 56.01 117.48
CA ASP A 936 2.04 56.21 116.82
C ASP A 936 1.84 56.68 115.37
N SER A 937 2.91 57.12 114.69
CA SER A 937 2.88 57.45 113.26
C SER A 937 2.37 56.26 112.41
N LEU A 938 1.28 56.49 111.66
CA LEU A 938 0.57 55.45 110.90
C LEU A 938 0.50 55.82 109.41
N TYR A 939 0.94 54.91 108.54
CA TYR A 939 0.67 54.98 107.10
C TYR A 939 -0.64 54.28 106.79
N ILE A 940 -1.45 54.91 105.95
CA ILE A 940 -2.72 54.37 105.48
C ILE A 940 -2.61 54.04 104.00
N MET A 941 -2.93 52.80 103.65
CA MET A 941 -3.13 52.35 102.27
C MET A 941 -4.59 51.99 102.05
N THR A 942 -5.13 52.32 100.88
CA THR A 942 -6.47 51.90 100.50
C THR A 942 -6.39 50.88 99.38
N LYS A 943 -6.92 49.69 99.62
CA LYS A 943 -7.03 48.61 98.64
C LYS A 943 -8.50 48.37 98.32
N ILE A 944 -8.83 48.31 97.04
CA ILE A 944 -10.18 48.07 96.54
C ILE A 944 -10.19 46.66 95.93
N ASP A 945 -10.75 45.71 96.66
CA ASP A 945 -10.96 44.36 96.12
C ASP A 945 -12.21 44.39 95.24
N LEU A 946 -12.05 44.09 93.94
CA LEU A 946 -13.16 44.04 93.00
C LEU A 946 -13.88 42.70 93.12
N LEU A 947 -15.20 42.72 93.00
CA LEU A 947 -16.02 41.52 93.01
C LEU A 947 -16.79 41.41 91.70
N SER A 948 -16.85 40.18 91.19
CA SER A 948 -17.70 39.86 90.06
C SER A 948 -19.16 40.11 90.40
N ASN A 949 -19.86 40.85 89.55
CA ASN A 949 -21.30 40.98 89.66
C ASN A 949 -21.93 39.66 89.21
N THR A 950 -22.88 39.13 89.99
CA THR A 950 -23.61 37.93 89.58
C THR A 950 -25.10 38.20 89.43
N ASP A 951 -25.74 37.56 88.46
CA ASP A 951 -27.20 37.54 88.36
C ASP A 951 -27.82 36.76 89.54
N ASN A 952 -29.16 36.75 89.61
CA ASN A 952 -29.89 36.04 90.68
C ASN A 952 -29.68 34.50 90.67
N ALA A 953 -29.04 33.95 89.63
CA ALA A 953 -28.70 32.54 89.49
C ALA A 953 -27.21 32.25 89.78
N GLY A 954 -26.41 33.28 90.09
CA GLY A 954 -24.98 33.16 90.37
C GLY A 954 -24.09 33.18 89.13
N ASN A 955 -24.61 33.51 87.95
CA ASN A 955 -23.77 33.67 86.75
C ASN A 955 -23.09 35.04 86.75
N PRO A 956 -21.80 35.14 86.38
CA PRO A 956 -21.13 36.43 86.27
C PRO A 956 -21.80 37.31 85.21
N ILE A 957 -21.94 38.59 85.52
CA ILE A 957 -22.42 39.64 84.63
C ILE A 957 -21.19 40.45 84.23
N PRO A 958 -20.90 40.58 82.91
CA PRO A 958 -19.79 41.40 82.44
C PRO A 958 -19.94 42.83 82.89
N THR A 959 -18.89 43.35 83.50
CA THR A 959 -18.71 44.76 83.84
C THR A 959 -18.24 45.50 82.59
N ARG A 960 -18.84 46.65 82.31
CA ARG A 960 -18.39 47.54 81.23
C ARG A 960 -17.70 48.76 81.81
N LEU A 961 -16.65 49.17 81.12
CA LEU A 961 -15.93 50.38 81.45
C LEU A 961 -16.22 51.47 80.43
N PHE A 962 -16.98 52.49 80.83
CA PHE A 962 -17.18 53.66 79.99
C PHE A 962 -16.14 54.72 80.30
N LYS A 963 -15.77 55.50 79.29
CA LYS A 963 -14.76 56.54 79.43
C LYS A 963 -15.16 57.63 80.44
N SER A 964 -16.46 57.81 80.68
CA SER A 964 -16.96 58.83 81.62
C SER A 964 -17.01 58.36 83.08
N ASP A 965 -16.79 57.08 83.35
CA ASP A 965 -16.91 56.50 84.68
C ASP A 965 -15.79 56.97 85.63
N SER A 966 -16.16 57.16 86.90
CA SER A 966 -15.22 57.54 87.96
C SER A 966 -15.64 57.02 89.34
N LEU A 967 -14.65 56.78 90.20
CA LEU A 967 -14.80 56.39 91.59
C LEU A 967 -14.18 57.46 92.49
N THR A 968 -15.01 58.19 93.22
CA THR A 968 -14.56 59.15 94.24
C THR A 968 -14.68 58.55 95.64
N ILE A 969 -13.55 58.52 96.36
CA ILE A 969 -13.44 57.99 97.72
C ILE A 969 -13.00 59.14 98.63
N GLN A 970 -13.82 59.48 99.62
CA GLN A 970 -13.47 60.46 100.65
C GLN A 970 -13.68 59.87 102.04
N ILE A 971 -12.59 59.67 102.77
CA ILE A 971 -12.60 59.10 104.12
C ILE A 971 -12.08 60.14 105.12
N TYR A 972 -12.80 60.35 106.21
CA TYR A 972 -12.42 61.24 107.29
C TYR A 972 -12.83 60.67 108.65
N SER A 973 -12.14 61.07 109.70
CA SER A 973 -12.39 60.61 111.07
C SER A 973 -12.95 61.73 111.94
N LYS A 974 -13.78 61.38 112.90
CA LYS A 974 -14.16 62.25 114.03
C LYS A 974 -13.66 61.63 115.31
N ILE A 975 -12.80 62.36 116.00
CA ILE A 975 -12.11 61.94 117.21
C ILE A 975 -12.62 62.75 118.38
N LYS A 976 -13.03 62.08 119.45
CA LYS A 976 -13.37 62.68 120.74
C LYS A 976 -12.29 62.34 121.75
N GLY A 977 -11.64 63.35 122.31
CA GLY A 977 -10.51 63.18 123.21
C GLY A 977 -10.44 64.24 124.30
N PHE A 978 -9.72 63.93 125.36
CA PHE A 978 -9.50 64.82 126.50
C PHE A 978 -8.09 65.41 126.43
N ILE A 979 -7.97 66.72 126.65
CA ILE A 979 -6.67 67.40 126.71
C ILE A 979 -6.51 67.97 128.12
N ASP A 980 -5.54 67.43 128.87
CA ASP A 980 -5.12 67.95 130.18
C ASP A 980 -3.72 68.58 130.12
N LEU A 981 -3.66 69.90 130.33
CA LEU A 981 -2.42 70.67 130.30
C LEU A 981 -1.67 70.68 131.65
N ALA A 982 -2.20 70.08 132.72
CA ALA A 982 -1.52 70.00 134.02
C ALA A 982 -0.37 68.97 134.05
N GLY A 983 -0.27 68.09 133.04
CA GLY A 983 0.67 66.96 132.99
C GLY A 983 1.86 67.08 132.01
N LYS A 984 1.99 68.15 131.21
CA LYS A 984 3.10 68.27 130.24
C LYS A 984 4.30 69.05 130.80
N ASP A 985 5.24 68.31 131.36
CA ASP A 985 6.69 68.53 131.23
C ASP A 985 7.38 67.17 131.36
N ASN A 986 7.50 66.48 130.22
CA ASN A 986 8.80 66.08 129.69
C ASN A 986 8.76 66.12 128.16
#